data_AF-A0A2D8RPG4-F1
#
_entry.id   AF-A0A2D8RPG4-F1
#
_cell.length_a   1.000
_cell.length_b   1.000
_cell.length_c   1.000
_cell.angle_alpha   90.00
_cell.angle_beta   90.00
_cell.angle_gamma   90.00
#
_symmetry.space_group_name_H-M   'P 1'
#
loop_
_entity.id
_entity.type
_entity.pdbx_description
1 polymer ?
#
loop_
_entity_poly.entity_id
_entity_poly.type
_entity_poly.pdbx_seq_one_letter_code
_entity_poly.pdbx_strand_id
1 'polypeptide(L)'
;MAKALLERHPYLLSQGKRNWLLGELRKGERRVEGGLPEAEFLEMLESIDSQAAIDLQDEDQLSVDGDLRFDLPGDQGGVLLRVSNGSGPANFEVSELDLSKREKTLTMPVAERGETWALLSLSGIPNGETVVYLSLDSGTKERVRVPVRLNAPEMGRLQVDIRSDDTGLPTPAMVQLEWQLDGSVRAPGSVVDYTRQFDSQARTLEQIQGSRTVAYPGFEPGHYWICDGPFDMGLPPGEWKLTILRGIEHIPVVDTISIESGKTVSRSYRPKRWVKMADRGWCSGDDHVHMQIQSDADAERMLVWAQAEDTHLVNILEMGDHERTFFQQRGFGKENRIQNGDTILVPGQEDPRIAHLGHTIALNISSQVRDTSKYYLHDWVYDSVKSVGGLHGYAHVNRGLFEIERNLSLNIPKQKVDFVELLQFHSLGTDLYYHFLNLGEKVTASAGSDVPWGGTVGEVRVYAYLGDTQFSADAWFEALERGRTFVTNGPMIDFAIDDALPGDQIDLGEARNSVRVRARAWGHAKRALIERLEIVQLGEVIRSSERKGKSSDELKLDFELDPGSGCWIAARAFAKDRSVAHTTPIYLKRPSLRFWKHEEVPELIERSLKSLQELEDVATNIETPSDMPAESGQGLIGAWHGRADRVRAKGMDRYEDTESTWVSNRPNRGYWSAFWRGTLTIPENHLPPDTIYLSASSEASVAIDGDLIARLDKRGEDSASVALDRGRSYRMAMEYQHRQAPLSYLHLSMSREGGAREPLPIDWLSFAEDDFRHAYLDSIGSFEEQRTLGGQAPQLVDRIDEARQIYGDLLGKWDAEKSLR
;
A
#
# COMPACT_ATOMS: atom_id res chain seq x y z
N MET A 1 24.24 5.50 -17.93
CA MET A 1 24.89 4.26 -18.38
C MET A 1 25.20 3.26 -17.26
N ALA A 2 26.06 3.56 -16.27
CA ALA A 2 26.47 2.60 -15.23
C ALA A 2 25.31 1.86 -14.52
N LYS A 3 24.25 2.58 -14.15
CA LYS A 3 23.04 1.97 -13.57
C LYS A 3 22.37 0.98 -14.53
N ALA A 4 22.19 1.35 -15.80
CA ALA A 4 21.61 0.46 -16.81
C ALA A 4 22.45 -0.81 -17.03
N LEU A 5 23.78 -0.73 -16.99
CA LEU A 5 24.65 -1.92 -17.05
C LEU A 5 24.47 -2.83 -15.83
N LEU A 6 24.22 -2.28 -14.64
CA LEU A 6 24.07 -3.08 -13.42
C LEU A 6 22.66 -3.66 -13.23
N GLU A 7 21.65 -2.90 -13.63
CA GLU A 7 20.24 -3.17 -13.36
C GLU A 7 19.55 -3.88 -14.52
N ARG A 8 19.96 -3.64 -15.77
CA ARG A 8 19.28 -4.15 -16.97
C ARG A 8 20.12 -5.10 -17.81
N HIS A 9 21.44 -4.86 -17.88
CA HIS A 9 22.35 -5.66 -18.70
C HIS A 9 23.55 -6.20 -17.91
N PRO A 10 23.37 -6.79 -16.72
CA PRO A 10 24.49 -7.21 -15.86
C PRO A 10 25.33 -8.33 -16.48
N TYR A 11 24.79 -9.07 -17.45
CA TYR A 11 25.52 -10.12 -18.18
C TYR A 11 26.60 -9.58 -19.13
N LEU A 12 26.56 -8.28 -19.49
CA LEU A 12 27.65 -7.62 -20.20
C LEU A 12 28.89 -7.42 -19.32
N LEU A 13 28.75 -7.58 -18.00
CA LEU A 13 29.81 -7.38 -17.02
C LEU A 13 30.23 -8.72 -16.41
N SER A 14 31.55 -8.95 -16.34
CA SER A 14 32.06 -10.02 -15.47
C SER A 14 31.76 -9.71 -14.00
N GLN A 15 31.70 -10.74 -13.15
CA GLN A 15 31.42 -10.57 -11.72
C GLN A 15 32.38 -9.57 -11.04
N GLY A 16 33.65 -9.58 -11.44
CA GLY A 16 34.65 -8.61 -10.96
C GLY A 16 34.31 -7.16 -11.34
N LYS A 17 33.94 -6.92 -12.62
CA LYS A 17 33.53 -5.60 -13.11
C LYS A 17 32.25 -5.12 -12.42
N ARG A 18 31.27 -6.01 -12.22
CA ARG A 18 30.02 -5.69 -11.51
C ARG A 18 30.29 -5.25 -10.07
N ASN A 19 31.12 -5.99 -9.35
CA ASN A 19 31.50 -5.67 -7.96
C ASN A 19 32.26 -4.34 -7.87
N TRP A 20 33.18 -4.09 -8.81
CA TRP A 20 33.89 -2.82 -8.91
C TRP A 20 32.93 -1.65 -9.12
N LEU A 21 32.05 -1.74 -10.13
CA LEU A 21 31.12 -0.67 -10.49
C LEU A 21 30.11 -0.37 -9.36
N LEU A 22 29.61 -1.40 -8.68
CA LEU A 22 28.79 -1.24 -7.47
C LEU A 22 29.56 -0.54 -6.34
N GLY A 23 30.84 -0.90 -6.16
CA GLY A 23 31.72 -0.28 -5.17
C GLY A 23 31.94 1.20 -5.44
N GLU A 24 32.23 1.58 -6.68
CA GLU A 24 32.45 2.97 -7.06
C GLU A 24 31.17 3.80 -7.00
N LEU A 25 30.01 3.26 -7.38
CA LEU A 25 28.73 3.96 -7.19
C LEU A 25 28.44 4.23 -5.70
N ARG A 26 28.68 3.27 -4.82
CA ARG A 26 28.52 3.46 -3.36
C ARG A 26 29.50 4.49 -2.78
N LYS A 27 30.70 4.59 -3.33
CA LYS A 27 31.70 5.62 -2.94
C LYS A 27 31.27 6.99 -3.46
N GLY A 28 30.77 7.07 -4.69
CA GLY A 28 30.28 8.29 -5.33
C GLY A 28 29.06 8.88 -4.60
N GLU A 29 28.12 8.04 -4.15
CA GLU A 29 26.97 8.49 -3.33
C GLU A 29 27.36 9.12 -1.98
N ARG A 30 28.60 8.90 -1.51
CA ARG A 30 29.14 9.50 -0.28
C ARG A 30 30.05 10.71 -0.53
N ARG A 31 30.36 11.04 -1.79
CA ARG A 31 31.17 12.22 -2.15
C ARG A 31 30.23 13.38 -2.47
N VAL A 32 30.47 14.54 -1.85
CA VAL A 32 29.69 15.78 -2.09
C VAL A 32 30.01 16.37 -3.47
N GLU A 33 31.21 16.10 -4.00
CA GLU A 33 31.63 16.45 -5.36
C GLU A 33 32.51 15.31 -5.92
N GLY A 34 32.09 14.67 -7.00
CA GLY A 34 32.87 13.67 -7.73
C GLY A 34 32.06 12.45 -8.17
N GLY A 35 31.81 12.32 -9.48
CA GLY A 35 31.18 11.16 -10.11
C GLY A 35 32.08 9.92 -10.16
N LEU A 36 31.70 8.93 -10.97
CA LEU A 36 32.54 7.76 -11.25
C LEU A 36 33.89 8.22 -11.84
N PRO A 37 35.02 7.59 -11.45
CA PRO A 37 36.31 7.86 -12.08
C PRO A 37 36.23 7.56 -13.59
N GLU A 38 36.31 8.60 -14.42
CA GLU A 38 36.00 8.51 -15.85
C GLU A 38 36.98 7.59 -16.59
N ALA A 39 38.27 7.68 -16.29
CA ALA A 39 39.30 6.86 -16.93
C ALA A 39 39.11 5.37 -16.65
N GLU A 40 38.89 4.99 -15.39
CA GLU A 40 38.66 3.61 -14.99
C GLU A 40 37.31 3.09 -15.50
N PHE A 41 36.29 3.96 -15.61
CA PHE A 41 35.01 3.58 -16.20
C PHE A 41 35.13 3.32 -17.71
N LEU A 42 35.89 4.14 -18.44
CA LEU A 42 36.19 3.93 -19.85
C LEU A 42 37.00 2.65 -20.08
N GLU A 43 38.05 2.40 -19.27
CA GLU A 43 38.82 1.15 -19.32
C GLU A 43 37.91 -0.07 -19.08
N MET A 44 36.96 0.03 -18.15
CA MET A 44 35.97 -1.01 -17.93
C MET A 44 35.06 -1.21 -19.16
N LEU A 45 34.57 -0.14 -19.80
CA LEU A 45 33.73 -0.24 -21.00
C LEU A 45 34.51 -0.84 -22.19
N GLU A 46 35.75 -0.43 -22.40
CA GLU A 46 36.65 -0.96 -23.43
C GLU A 46 36.94 -2.45 -23.26
N SER A 47 36.83 -2.96 -22.03
CA SER A 47 37.03 -4.38 -21.76
C SER A 47 35.78 -5.24 -22.00
N ILE A 48 34.64 -4.68 -22.41
CA ILE A 48 33.41 -5.43 -22.70
C ILE A 48 33.54 -6.06 -24.09
N ASP A 49 33.45 -7.40 -24.15
CA ASP A 49 33.73 -8.17 -25.37
C ASP A 49 32.70 -7.93 -26.50
N SER A 50 31.46 -7.57 -26.14
CA SER A 50 30.35 -7.37 -27.09
C SER A 50 30.16 -5.91 -27.50
N GLN A 51 31.25 -5.13 -27.55
CA GLN A 51 31.22 -3.75 -28.05
C GLN A 51 31.55 -3.68 -29.56
N ALA A 52 31.11 -2.62 -30.23
CA ALA A 52 31.59 -2.31 -31.59
C ALA A 52 31.90 -0.82 -31.74
N ALA A 53 32.84 -0.51 -32.64
CA ALA A 53 33.27 0.85 -32.93
C ALA A 53 32.73 1.35 -34.28
N ILE A 54 32.32 2.62 -34.32
CA ILE A 54 31.87 3.33 -35.53
C ILE A 54 32.65 4.64 -35.61
N ASP A 55 33.38 4.88 -36.70
CA ASP A 55 34.07 6.16 -36.92
C ASP A 55 33.35 7.02 -37.97
N LEU A 56 33.02 8.26 -37.59
CA LEU A 56 32.31 9.24 -38.41
C LEU A 56 33.25 10.26 -39.10
N GLN A 57 34.57 10.05 -39.04
CA GLN A 57 35.56 11.02 -39.52
C GLN A 57 35.71 11.14 -41.04
N ASP A 58 35.23 10.18 -41.84
CA ASP A 58 35.38 10.21 -43.31
C ASP A 58 34.00 10.27 -44.01
N GLU A 59 33.73 11.38 -44.71
CA GLU A 59 32.43 11.64 -45.38
C GLU A 59 32.20 10.73 -46.60
N ASP A 60 33.27 10.16 -47.19
CA ASP A 60 33.20 9.28 -48.36
C ASP A 60 33.35 7.78 -48.02
N GLN A 61 33.76 7.45 -46.78
CA GLN A 61 33.84 6.07 -46.30
C GLN A 61 33.52 6.00 -44.80
N LEU A 62 32.26 5.71 -44.49
CA LEU A 62 31.91 5.17 -43.18
C LEU A 62 32.75 3.92 -42.89
N SER A 63 33.78 4.07 -42.05
CA SER A 63 34.53 2.93 -41.55
C SER A 63 33.79 2.39 -40.34
N VAL A 64 32.97 1.37 -40.61
CA VAL A 64 32.43 0.49 -39.57
C VAL A 64 33.44 -0.65 -39.44
N ASP A 65 33.88 -0.92 -38.22
CA ASP A 65 34.81 -2.02 -37.96
C ASP A 65 34.04 -3.36 -38.07
N GLY A 66 33.85 -3.84 -39.31
CA GLY A 66 33.11 -5.06 -39.64
C GLY A 66 31.59 -4.89 -39.86
N ASP A 67 30.90 -6.02 -40.00
CA ASP A 67 29.44 -6.08 -39.98
C ASP A 67 28.97 -6.02 -38.52
N LEU A 68 28.18 -4.99 -38.14
CA LEU A 68 27.68 -4.80 -36.77
C LEU A 68 26.68 -5.91 -36.43
N ARG A 69 27.19 -7.06 -36.04
CA ARG A 69 26.42 -8.25 -35.68
C ARG A 69 26.58 -8.55 -34.20
N PHE A 70 25.45 -8.66 -33.51
CA PHE A 70 25.41 -8.97 -32.08
C PHE A 70 24.55 -10.20 -31.84
N ASP A 71 25.12 -11.20 -31.19
CA ASP A 71 24.37 -12.31 -30.62
C ASP A 71 23.80 -11.87 -29.27
N LEU A 72 22.48 -11.93 -29.15
CA LEU A 72 21.74 -11.52 -27.96
C LEU A 72 21.37 -12.74 -27.12
N PRO A 73 21.21 -12.59 -25.80
CA PRO A 73 20.87 -13.73 -24.95
C PRO A 73 19.42 -14.22 -25.13
N GLY A 74 18.55 -13.40 -25.73
CA GLY A 74 17.12 -13.70 -25.88
C GLY A 74 16.36 -12.60 -26.63
N ASP A 75 15.08 -12.46 -26.30
CA ASP A 75 14.18 -11.39 -26.78
C ASP A 75 14.39 -10.03 -26.08
N GLN A 76 15.32 -9.97 -25.12
CA GLN A 76 15.82 -8.74 -24.52
C GLN A 76 17.35 -8.77 -24.53
N GLY A 77 17.97 -7.61 -24.72
CA GLY A 77 19.40 -7.53 -24.92
C GLY A 77 19.97 -6.11 -24.84
N GLY A 78 21.28 -6.01 -24.72
CA GLY A 78 22.03 -4.79 -24.54
C GLY A 78 23.21 -4.80 -25.49
N VAL A 79 23.36 -3.73 -26.26
CA VAL A 79 24.46 -3.57 -27.22
C VAL A 79 25.24 -2.31 -26.83
N LEU A 80 26.56 -2.44 -26.65
CA LEU A 80 27.43 -1.31 -26.37
C LEU A 80 28.12 -0.87 -27.66
N LEU A 81 28.02 0.41 -27.98
CA LEU A 81 28.65 1.00 -29.16
C LEU A 81 29.58 2.13 -28.74
N ARG A 82 30.73 2.23 -29.40
CA ARG A 82 31.63 3.37 -29.31
C ARG A 82 31.61 4.11 -30.64
N VAL A 83 31.05 5.32 -30.65
CA VAL A 83 30.98 6.17 -31.84
C VAL A 83 32.00 7.29 -31.73
N SER A 84 32.98 7.31 -32.62
CA SER A 84 34.04 8.33 -32.65
C SER A 84 33.73 9.39 -33.71
N ASN A 85 33.84 10.66 -33.33
CA ASN A 85 33.63 11.80 -34.21
C ASN A 85 34.76 12.83 -34.00
N GLY A 86 36.00 12.44 -34.36
CA GLY A 86 37.19 13.24 -34.13
C GLY A 86 37.63 13.30 -32.67
N SER A 87 38.63 14.15 -32.38
CA SER A 87 39.15 14.32 -31.01
C SER A 87 38.21 15.14 -30.12
N GLY A 88 37.98 14.67 -28.90
CA GLY A 88 37.14 15.34 -27.91
C GLY A 88 36.93 14.48 -26.66
N PRO A 89 36.14 14.96 -25.70
CA PRO A 89 35.82 14.22 -24.48
C PRO A 89 34.93 13.00 -24.76
N ALA A 90 34.87 12.07 -23.81
CA ALA A 90 33.93 10.96 -23.85
C ALA A 90 32.53 11.40 -23.40
N ASN A 91 31.51 10.90 -24.08
CA ASN A 91 30.09 11.15 -23.80
C ASN A 91 29.39 9.81 -23.61
N PHE A 92 28.33 9.79 -22.80
CA PHE A 92 27.62 8.56 -22.46
C PHE A 92 26.14 8.68 -22.77
N GLU A 93 25.64 7.81 -23.62
CA GLU A 93 24.24 7.77 -24.05
C GLU A 93 23.61 6.42 -23.70
N VAL A 94 22.33 6.44 -23.31
CA VAL A 94 21.53 5.23 -23.14
C VAL A 94 20.24 5.40 -23.91
N SER A 95 20.03 4.56 -24.90
CA SER A 95 18.84 4.60 -25.73
C SER A 95 18.08 3.28 -25.64
N GLU A 96 16.77 3.33 -25.81
CA GLU A 96 15.88 2.18 -25.72
C GLU A 96 15.17 1.96 -27.06
N LEU A 97 15.04 0.70 -27.48
CA LEU A 97 14.27 0.33 -28.65
C LEU A 97 13.43 -0.93 -28.37
N ASP A 98 12.12 -0.79 -28.51
CA ASP A 98 11.14 -1.86 -28.37
C ASP A 98 10.69 -2.34 -29.76
N LEU A 99 11.21 -3.48 -30.19
CA LEU A 99 10.94 -4.06 -31.50
C LEU A 99 9.52 -4.62 -31.62
N SER A 100 8.79 -4.78 -30.52
CA SER A 100 7.38 -5.17 -30.57
C SER A 100 6.49 -4.08 -31.20
N LYS A 101 6.92 -2.81 -31.14
CA LYS A 101 6.23 -1.66 -31.74
C LYS A 101 6.41 -1.54 -33.25
N ARG A 102 7.12 -2.49 -33.89
CA ARG A 102 7.48 -2.48 -35.31
C ARG A 102 8.39 -1.32 -35.73
N GLU A 103 8.97 -0.59 -34.79
CA GLU A 103 10.01 0.39 -35.06
C GLU A 103 11.32 -0.34 -35.32
N LYS A 104 11.92 -0.13 -36.50
CA LYS A 104 13.24 -0.70 -36.85
C LYS A 104 14.32 0.34 -36.96
N THR A 105 14.01 1.59 -36.64
CA THR A 105 14.95 2.70 -36.73
C THR A 105 14.97 3.41 -35.38
N LEU A 106 16.16 3.58 -34.82
CA LEU A 106 16.37 4.37 -33.62
C LEU A 106 17.24 5.57 -33.98
N THR A 107 16.76 6.78 -33.68
CA THR A 107 17.62 7.97 -33.75
C THR A 107 18.39 8.08 -32.45
N MET A 108 19.71 8.16 -32.53
CA MET A 108 20.60 8.21 -31.37
C MET A 108 21.43 9.48 -31.42
N PRO A 109 21.40 10.32 -30.38
CA PRO A 109 22.26 11.49 -30.31
C PRO A 109 23.71 11.05 -30.17
N VAL A 110 24.60 11.68 -30.94
CA VAL A 110 26.05 11.50 -30.83
C VAL A 110 26.71 12.85 -30.66
N ALA A 111 27.83 12.90 -29.94
CA ALA A 111 28.54 14.13 -29.72
C ALA A 111 29.05 14.76 -31.03
N GLU A 112 29.00 16.09 -31.10
CA GLU A 112 29.55 16.87 -32.22
C GLU A 112 31.06 16.62 -32.42
N ARG A 113 31.79 16.35 -31.33
CA ARG A 113 33.20 15.97 -31.32
C ARG A 113 33.52 15.01 -30.17
N GLY A 114 34.47 14.12 -30.37
CA GLY A 114 34.93 13.15 -29.36
C GLY A 114 34.27 11.80 -29.49
N GLU A 115 34.27 11.03 -28.40
CA GLU A 115 33.69 9.69 -28.37
C GLU A 115 32.30 9.72 -27.72
N THR A 116 31.37 8.94 -28.25
CA THR A 116 30.08 8.65 -27.65
C THR A 116 30.00 7.15 -27.37
N TRP A 117 30.03 6.80 -26.10
CA TRP A 117 29.69 5.47 -25.62
C TRP A 117 28.17 5.37 -25.51
N ALA A 118 27.57 4.52 -26.31
CA ALA A 118 26.12 4.35 -26.36
C ALA A 118 25.72 2.94 -25.95
N LEU A 119 24.88 2.83 -24.92
CA LEU A 119 24.27 1.57 -24.52
C LEU A 119 22.84 1.50 -25.07
N LEU A 120 22.65 0.65 -26.06
CA LEU A 120 21.36 0.36 -26.65
C LEU A 120 20.66 -0.76 -25.87
N SER A 121 19.56 -0.44 -25.21
CA SER A 121 18.69 -1.41 -24.53
C SER A 121 17.57 -1.85 -25.48
N LEU A 122 17.53 -3.13 -25.79
CA LEU A 122 16.63 -3.74 -26.76
C LEU A 122 15.60 -4.62 -26.05
N SER A 123 14.34 -4.53 -26.47
CA SER A 123 13.26 -5.41 -26.02
C SER A 123 12.37 -5.86 -27.17
N GLY A 124 11.63 -6.95 -26.97
CA GLY A 124 10.70 -7.49 -27.96
C GLY A 124 11.41 -8.00 -29.23
N ILE A 125 12.67 -8.45 -29.10
CA ILE A 125 13.48 -8.88 -30.25
C ILE A 125 12.91 -10.19 -30.81
N PRO A 126 12.57 -10.26 -32.12
CA PRO A 126 12.13 -11.50 -32.76
C PRO A 126 13.22 -12.57 -32.77
N ASN A 127 12.82 -13.84 -32.72
CA ASN A 127 13.74 -14.98 -32.88
C ASN A 127 14.48 -14.91 -34.22
N GLY A 128 15.76 -15.26 -34.20
CA GLY A 128 16.65 -15.24 -35.36
C GLY A 128 17.22 -13.86 -35.65
N GLU A 129 17.62 -13.65 -36.91
CA GLU A 129 18.27 -12.42 -37.33
C GLU A 129 17.25 -11.30 -37.58
N THR A 130 17.46 -10.17 -36.90
CA THR A 130 16.70 -8.93 -37.06
C THR A 130 17.66 -7.78 -37.39
N VAL A 131 17.37 -7.05 -38.47
CA VAL A 131 18.12 -5.84 -38.82
C VAL A 131 17.39 -4.61 -38.29
N VAL A 132 18.11 -3.79 -37.52
CA VAL A 132 17.69 -2.45 -37.08
C VAL A 132 18.62 -1.40 -37.68
N TYR A 133 18.16 -0.16 -37.80
CA TYR A 133 18.91 0.95 -38.35
C TYR A 133 19.14 2.00 -37.26
N LEU A 134 20.39 2.27 -36.93
CA LEU A 134 20.75 3.37 -36.05
C LEU A 134 20.94 4.62 -36.90
N SER A 135 20.15 5.65 -36.63
CA SER A 135 20.29 6.97 -37.23
C SER A 135 21.08 7.86 -36.27
N LEU A 136 22.38 7.96 -36.48
CA LEU A 136 23.30 8.74 -35.66
C LEU A 136 23.14 10.23 -35.96
N ASP A 137 22.82 11.02 -34.95
CA ASP A 137 22.53 12.46 -35.08
C ASP A 137 23.54 13.28 -34.27
N SER A 138 24.47 13.95 -34.97
CA SER A 138 25.45 14.85 -34.36
C SER A 138 25.00 16.31 -34.33
N GLY A 139 23.76 16.62 -34.77
CA GLY A 139 23.21 17.98 -34.86
C GLY A 139 23.85 18.91 -35.91
N THR A 140 24.99 18.52 -36.48
CA THR A 140 25.86 19.37 -37.30
C THR A 140 26.16 18.80 -38.70
N LYS A 141 25.88 17.51 -38.92
CA LYS A 141 26.08 16.79 -40.19
C LYS A 141 24.79 16.07 -40.61
N GLU A 142 24.72 15.59 -41.85
CA GLU A 142 23.64 14.69 -42.26
C GLU A 142 23.64 13.42 -41.39
N ARG A 143 22.43 12.95 -41.05
CA ARG A 143 22.25 11.77 -40.22
C ARG A 143 22.82 10.54 -40.90
N VAL A 144 23.73 9.86 -40.23
CA VAL A 144 24.33 8.63 -40.70
C VAL A 144 23.45 7.45 -40.28
N ARG A 145 23.02 6.63 -41.24
CA ARG A 145 22.28 5.40 -40.96
C ARG A 145 23.18 4.18 -41.02
N VAL A 146 23.29 3.48 -39.90
CA VAL A 146 24.09 2.26 -39.78
C VAL A 146 23.18 1.06 -39.52
N PRO A 147 23.21 0.02 -40.37
CA PRO A 147 22.49 -1.21 -40.09
C PRO A 147 23.19 -1.99 -38.96
N VAL A 148 22.40 -2.49 -38.01
CA VAL A 148 22.84 -3.38 -36.94
C VAL A 148 22.05 -4.68 -37.04
N ARG A 149 22.76 -5.79 -37.15
CA ARG A 149 22.21 -7.14 -37.17
C ARG A 149 22.19 -7.69 -35.75
N LEU A 150 21.00 -8.02 -35.28
CA LEU A 150 20.75 -8.61 -33.98
C LEU A 150 20.34 -10.06 -34.20
N ASN A 151 20.98 -11.00 -33.52
CA ASN A 151 20.64 -12.41 -33.61
C ASN A 151 20.16 -12.89 -32.24
N ALA A 152 18.86 -13.15 -32.11
CA ALA A 152 18.27 -13.74 -30.91
C ALA A 152 18.11 -15.26 -31.09
N PRO A 153 18.44 -16.09 -30.09
CA PRO A 153 18.24 -17.53 -30.18
C PRO A 153 16.76 -17.90 -30.31
N GLU A 154 16.47 -19.10 -30.81
CA GLU A 154 15.10 -19.63 -30.71
C GLU A 154 14.72 -19.81 -29.24
N MET A 155 13.50 -19.44 -28.89
CA MET A 155 12.95 -19.67 -27.56
C MET A 155 12.89 -21.17 -27.25
N GLY A 156 13.25 -21.53 -26.02
CA GLY A 156 12.83 -22.80 -25.45
C GLY A 156 11.37 -22.72 -24.98
N ARG A 157 10.75 -23.86 -24.72
CA ARG A 157 9.35 -23.96 -24.29
C ARG A 157 9.28 -24.54 -22.89
N LEU A 158 8.66 -23.83 -21.97
CA LEU A 158 8.44 -24.28 -20.59
C LEU A 158 6.97 -24.66 -20.41
N GLN A 159 6.73 -25.88 -19.95
CA GLN A 159 5.42 -26.38 -19.52
C GLN A 159 5.44 -26.66 -18.03
N VAL A 160 4.54 -26.02 -17.28
CA VAL A 160 4.43 -26.16 -15.84
C VAL A 160 3.02 -26.61 -15.48
N ASP A 161 2.94 -27.68 -14.70
CA ASP A 161 1.70 -28.18 -14.08
C ASP A 161 1.81 -28.01 -12.56
N ILE A 162 0.85 -27.31 -11.95
CA ILE A 162 0.81 -27.05 -10.50
C ILE A 162 -0.41 -27.74 -9.91
N ARG A 163 -0.18 -28.64 -8.95
CA ARG A 163 -1.24 -29.48 -8.36
C ARG A 163 -1.38 -29.28 -6.87
N SER A 164 -2.62 -29.35 -6.39
CA SER A 164 -2.93 -29.32 -4.97
C SER A 164 -2.31 -30.53 -4.27
N ASP A 165 -1.72 -30.30 -3.10
CA ASP A 165 -1.18 -31.37 -2.26
C ASP A 165 -2.29 -32.22 -1.63
N ASP A 166 -3.51 -31.71 -1.54
CA ASP A 166 -4.63 -32.42 -0.93
C ASP A 166 -5.32 -33.34 -1.94
N THR A 167 -5.59 -32.83 -3.15
CA THR A 167 -6.44 -33.50 -4.15
C THR A 167 -5.66 -34.08 -5.32
N GLY A 168 -4.44 -33.61 -5.58
CA GLY A 168 -3.67 -33.96 -6.77
C GLY A 168 -4.22 -33.39 -8.08
N LEU A 169 -5.26 -32.55 -8.02
CA LEU A 169 -5.82 -31.84 -9.17
C LEU A 169 -5.05 -30.55 -9.45
N PRO A 170 -5.07 -30.03 -10.70
CA PRO A 170 -4.55 -28.71 -11.00
C PRO A 170 -5.14 -27.65 -10.08
N THR A 171 -4.32 -26.72 -9.62
CA THR A 171 -4.73 -25.68 -8.67
C THR A 171 -4.12 -24.33 -9.04
N PRO A 172 -4.84 -23.22 -8.79
CA PRO A 172 -4.26 -21.90 -8.81
C PRO A 172 -3.08 -21.75 -7.85
N ALA A 173 -2.16 -20.85 -8.17
CA ALA A 173 -1.02 -20.50 -7.33
C ALA A 173 -0.45 -19.12 -7.68
N MET A 174 0.30 -18.53 -6.75
CA MET A 174 1.12 -17.36 -7.04
C MET A 174 2.47 -17.81 -7.57
N VAL A 175 2.90 -17.27 -8.72
CA VAL A 175 4.09 -17.73 -9.43
C VAL A 175 5.00 -16.56 -9.78
N GLN A 176 6.28 -16.71 -9.50
CA GLN A 176 7.34 -15.83 -9.98
C GLN A 176 8.29 -16.63 -10.86
N LEU A 177 8.65 -16.05 -12.01
CA LEU A 177 9.60 -16.63 -12.94
C LEU A 177 10.69 -15.57 -13.24
N GLU A 178 11.89 -15.80 -12.72
CA GLU A 178 13.01 -14.85 -12.77
C GLU A 178 14.14 -15.40 -13.65
N TRP A 179 14.58 -14.64 -14.64
CA TRP A 179 15.74 -14.99 -15.46
C TRP A 179 17.02 -14.72 -14.67
N GLN A 180 17.81 -15.75 -14.41
CA GLN A 180 19.04 -15.59 -13.61
C GLN A 180 20.14 -14.80 -14.33
N LEU A 181 19.98 -14.58 -15.65
CA LEU A 181 20.95 -13.83 -16.45
C LEU A 181 20.96 -12.34 -16.06
N ASP A 182 19.79 -11.72 -15.93
CA ASP A 182 19.65 -10.29 -15.66
C ASP A 182 18.76 -9.95 -14.45
N GLY A 183 18.10 -10.94 -13.86
CA GLY A 183 17.15 -10.76 -12.75
C GLY A 183 15.76 -10.30 -13.20
N SER A 184 15.49 -10.24 -14.51
CA SER A 184 14.17 -9.87 -15.04
C SER A 184 13.14 -10.92 -14.65
N VAL A 185 11.93 -10.47 -14.32
CA VAL A 185 10.80 -11.32 -13.98
C VAL A 185 9.79 -11.35 -15.12
N ARG A 186 9.19 -12.50 -15.40
CA ARG A 186 8.19 -12.68 -16.45
C ARG A 186 6.87 -13.20 -15.91
N ALA A 187 5.79 -12.62 -16.43
CA ALA A 187 4.45 -13.13 -16.24
C ALA A 187 4.33 -14.55 -16.84
N PRO A 188 3.87 -15.55 -16.07
CA PRO A 188 3.53 -16.87 -16.61
C PRO A 188 2.44 -16.82 -17.68
N GLY A 189 2.30 -17.88 -18.47
CA GLY A 189 1.33 -17.92 -19.58
C GLY A 189 -0.15 -17.99 -19.16
N SER A 190 -0.44 -18.31 -17.89
CA SER A 190 -1.79 -18.51 -17.35
C SER A 190 -2.20 -17.44 -16.32
N VAL A 191 -1.65 -16.25 -16.45
CA VAL A 191 -1.91 -15.15 -15.54
C VAL A 191 -3.33 -14.62 -15.71
N VAL A 192 -3.99 -14.38 -14.58
CA VAL A 192 -5.32 -13.77 -14.55
C VAL A 192 -5.20 -12.25 -14.54
N ASP A 193 -5.97 -11.60 -15.42
CA ASP A 193 -6.06 -10.15 -15.53
C ASP A 193 -7.15 -9.60 -14.58
N TYR A 194 -6.75 -8.70 -13.67
CA TYR A 194 -7.63 -8.04 -12.70
C TYR A 194 -7.85 -6.56 -12.98
N THR A 195 -7.37 -6.04 -14.13
CA THR A 195 -7.41 -4.62 -14.52
C THR A 195 -8.72 -3.93 -14.14
N ARG A 196 -9.83 -4.52 -14.59
CA ARG A 196 -11.16 -3.92 -14.43
C ARG A 196 -11.67 -3.97 -12.99
N GLN A 197 -11.16 -4.91 -12.20
CA GLN A 197 -11.63 -5.14 -10.85
C GLN A 197 -10.97 -4.22 -9.82
N PHE A 198 -9.84 -3.59 -10.18
CA PHE A 198 -9.18 -2.60 -9.32
C PHE A 198 -9.75 -1.18 -9.44
N ASP A 199 -10.82 -0.95 -10.20
CA ASP A 199 -11.53 0.34 -10.25
C ASP A 199 -10.62 1.58 -10.42
N SER A 200 -9.66 1.47 -11.35
CA SER A 200 -8.62 2.48 -11.62
C SER A 200 -7.71 2.84 -10.43
N GLN A 201 -7.75 2.08 -9.33
CA GLN A 201 -6.88 2.22 -8.16
C GLN A 201 -5.54 1.49 -8.31
N ALA A 202 -5.40 0.64 -9.33
CA ALA A 202 -4.13 -0.01 -9.61
C ALA A 202 -3.07 1.04 -10.00
N ARG A 203 -1.89 0.97 -9.36
CA ARG A 203 -0.85 2.00 -9.46
C ARG A 203 0.18 1.71 -10.55
N THR A 204 0.26 0.48 -11.06
CA THR A 204 1.18 0.09 -12.14
C THR A 204 0.54 -0.88 -13.14
N LEU A 205 1.07 -0.95 -14.37
CA LEU A 205 0.62 -1.89 -15.41
C LEU A 205 0.82 -3.35 -15.01
N GLU A 206 1.85 -3.65 -14.21
CA GLU A 206 2.11 -4.98 -13.70
C GLU A 206 1.06 -5.38 -12.67
N GLN A 207 0.65 -4.47 -11.78
CA GLN A 207 -0.44 -4.71 -10.82
C GLN A 207 -1.76 -5.03 -11.52
N ILE A 208 -2.00 -4.32 -12.61
CA ILE A 208 -3.14 -4.47 -13.51
C ILE A 208 -3.14 -5.89 -14.13
N GLN A 209 -1.97 -6.43 -14.48
CA GLN A 209 -1.79 -7.79 -15.00
C GLN A 209 -1.68 -8.86 -13.90
N GLY A 210 -2.24 -8.64 -12.70
CA GLY A 210 -2.24 -9.64 -11.63
C GLY A 210 -0.89 -9.85 -10.94
N SER A 211 0.10 -8.97 -11.18
CA SER A 211 1.35 -8.97 -10.41
C SER A 211 1.14 -8.33 -9.05
N ARG A 212 1.61 -9.00 -8.01
CA ARG A 212 1.58 -8.51 -6.64
C ARG A 212 2.98 -8.47 -6.09
N THR A 213 3.32 -7.38 -5.40
CA THR A 213 4.53 -7.34 -4.57
C THR A 213 4.23 -8.10 -3.29
N VAL A 214 4.56 -9.38 -3.29
CA VAL A 214 4.34 -10.25 -2.12
C VAL A 214 5.56 -10.17 -1.22
N ALA A 215 5.35 -9.86 0.05
CA ALA A 215 6.40 -9.71 1.05
C ALA A 215 6.21 -10.71 2.21
N TYR A 216 5.99 -12.00 1.90
CA TYR A 216 5.88 -13.02 2.94
C TYR A 216 7.10 -12.99 3.88
N PRO A 217 6.89 -12.94 5.21
CA PRO A 217 8.01 -12.96 6.15
C PRO A 217 8.95 -14.14 5.88
N GLY A 218 10.25 -13.85 5.77
CA GLY A 218 11.29 -14.86 5.50
C GLY A 218 11.58 -15.12 4.02
N PHE A 219 10.90 -14.44 3.12
CA PHE A 219 11.16 -14.45 1.69
C PHE A 219 11.54 -13.04 1.21
N GLU A 220 12.44 -12.96 0.22
CA GLU A 220 12.71 -11.68 -0.42
C GLU A 220 11.43 -11.19 -1.11
N PRO A 221 11.03 -9.92 -0.90
CA PRO A 221 9.89 -9.36 -1.61
C PRO A 221 10.08 -9.48 -3.11
N GLY A 222 9.03 -9.90 -3.80
CA GLY A 222 9.09 -10.16 -5.23
C GLY A 222 7.76 -9.89 -5.91
N HIS A 223 7.83 -9.75 -7.23
CA HIS A 223 6.66 -9.72 -8.09
C HIS A 223 6.21 -11.16 -8.38
N TYR A 224 4.99 -11.48 -7.98
CA TYR A 224 4.35 -12.78 -8.23
C TYR A 224 3.04 -12.55 -8.96
N TRP A 225 2.73 -13.44 -9.89
CA TRP A 225 1.48 -13.40 -10.62
C TRP A 225 0.52 -14.49 -10.17
N ILE A 226 -0.76 -14.13 -10.12
CA ILE A 226 -1.84 -15.06 -9.83
C ILE A 226 -2.12 -15.89 -11.09
N CYS A 227 -1.87 -17.20 -11.00
CA CYS A 227 -2.05 -18.14 -12.11
C CYS A 227 -3.23 -19.06 -11.81
N ASP A 228 -4.11 -19.28 -12.80
CA ASP A 228 -5.30 -20.14 -12.65
C ASP A 228 -5.01 -21.65 -12.78
N GLY A 229 -3.81 -22.03 -13.19
CA GLY A 229 -3.44 -23.43 -13.32
C GLY A 229 -2.15 -23.66 -14.13
N PRO A 230 -2.05 -24.80 -14.83
CA PRO A 230 -0.92 -25.12 -15.68
C PRO A 230 -0.70 -24.08 -16.77
N PHE A 231 0.56 -23.81 -17.10
CA PHE A 231 0.92 -22.87 -18.17
C PHE A 231 1.96 -23.44 -19.11
N ASP A 232 1.95 -22.89 -20.33
CA ASP A 232 2.87 -23.21 -21.41
C ASP A 232 3.33 -21.88 -22.04
N MET A 233 4.63 -21.64 -22.05
CA MET A 233 5.18 -20.39 -22.58
C MET A 233 6.57 -20.57 -23.20
N GLY A 234 6.91 -19.67 -24.13
CA GLY A 234 8.26 -19.53 -24.67
C GLY A 234 9.14 -18.69 -23.74
N LEU A 235 10.40 -19.11 -23.55
CA LEU A 235 11.39 -18.40 -22.77
C LEU A 235 12.74 -18.39 -23.48
N PRO A 236 13.54 -17.31 -23.33
CA PRO A 236 14.93 -17.31 -23.73
C PRO A 236 15.71 -18.46 -23.12
N PRO A 237 16.69 -19.02 -23.84
CA PRO A 237 17.64 -19.97 -23.27
C PRO A 237 18.37 -19.40 -22.05
N GLY A 238 18.69 -20.27 -21.09
CA GLY A 238 19.40 -19.90 -19.87
C GLY A 238 18.75 -20.48 -18.61
N GLU A 239 19.26 -20.04 -17.45
CA GLU A 239 18.77 -20.49 -16.15
C GLU A 239 17.62 -19.61 -15.66
N TRP A 240 16.51 -20.23 -15.30
CA TRP A 240 15.31 -19.57 -14.79
C TRP A 240 15.00 -20.07 -13.39
N LYS A 241 14.79 -19.14 -12.45
CA LYS A 241 14.31 -19.47 -11.11
C LYS A 241 12.78 -19.34 -11.08
N LEU A 242 12.12 -20.45 -10.78
CA LEU A 242 10.68 -20.52 -10.57
C LEU A 242 10.40 -20.57 -9.06
N THR A 243 9.54 -19.68 -8.58
CA THR A 243 9.00 -19.71 -7.21
C THR A 243 7.48 -19.85 -7.26
N ILE A 244 6.91 -20.82 -6.53
CA ILE A 244 5.46 -21.05 -6.43
C ILE A 244 5.03 -20.93 -4.97
N LEU A 245 4.00 -20.14 -4.71
CA LEU A 245 3.38 -19.95 -3.40
C LEU A 245 1.91 -20.40 -3.43
N ARG A 246 1.44 -20.95 -2.30
CA ARG A 246 0.04 -21.34 -2.10
C ARG A 246 -0.45 -21.00 -0.68
N GLY A 247 -0.47 -19.72 -0.31
CA GLY A 247 -0.88 -19.31 1.04
C GLY A 247 0.07 -19.73 2.16
N ILE A 248 -0.31 -19.49 3.42
CA ILE A 248 0.56 -19.72 4.59
C ILE A 248 0.68 -21.17 5.05
N GLU A 249 -0.23 -22.04 4.64
CA GLU A 249 -0.28 -23.46 5.03
C GLU A 249 0.60 -24.38 4.17
N HIS A 250 1.21 -23.83 3.11
CA HIS A 250 2.07 -24.58 2.19
C HIS A 250 3.53 -24.13 2.27
N ILE A 251 4.44 -25.03 1.90
CA ILE A 251 5.86 -24.75 1.75
C ILE A 251 6.08 -24.20 0.34
N PRO A 252 6.68 -23.00 0.19
CA PRO A 252 7.05 -22.47 -1.13
C PRO A 252 7.93 -23.45 -1.91
N VAL A 253 7.64 -23.59 -3.20
CA VAL A 253 8.48 -24.34 -4.14
C VAL A 253 9.44 -23.35 -4.77
N VAL A 254 10.73 -23.70 -4.81
CA VAL A 254 11.77 -22.96 -5.54
C VAL A 254 12.51 -23.98 -6.41
N ASP A 255 12.51 -23.78 -7.72
CA ASP A 255 13.24 -24.62 -8.68
C ASP A 255 14.10 -23.75 -9.61
N THR A 256 15.23 -24.30 -10.06
CA THR A 256 16.07 -23.70 -11.09
C THR A 256 15.98 -24.55 -12.34
N ILE A 257 15.51 -23.95 -13.43
CA ILE A 257 15.15 -24.61 -14.68
C ILE A 257 16.08 -24.10 -15.79
N SER A 258 16.86 -25.01 -16.35
CA SER A 258 17.63 -24.73 -17.57
C SER A 258 16.72 -24.80 -18.79
N ILE A 259 16.60 -23.70 -19.52
CA ILE A 259 15.90 -23.62 -20.80
C ILE A 259 16.92 -23.68 -21.93
N GLU A 260 16.71 -24.59 -22.88
CA GLU A 260 17.54 -24.74 -24.07
C GLU A 260 16.79 -24.29 -25.33
N SER A 261 17.51 -23.69 -26.27
CA SER A 261 16.95 -23.17 -27.53
C SER A 261 16.22 -24.27 -28.32
N GLY A 262 14.97 -23.99 -28.71
CA GLY A 262 14.12 -24.90 -29.48
C GLY A 262 13.64 -26.15 -28.74
N LYS A 263 14.03 -26.38 -27.48
CA LYS A 263 13.65 -27.56 -26.70
C LYS A 263 12.47 -27.28 -25.77
N THR A 264 11.69 -28.32 -25.47
CA THR A 264 10.62 -28.27 -24.48
C THR A 264 11.07 -28.88 -23.16
N VAL A 265 10.79 -28.18 -22.06
CA VAL A 265 11.01 -28.63 -20.69
C VAL A 265 9.65 -28.67 -19.98
N SER A 266 9.30 -29.85 -19.44
CA SER A 266 8.08 -30.02 -18.65
C SER A 266 8.43 -30.19 -17.17
N ARG A 267 7.66 -29.55 -16.30
CA ARG A 267 7.77 -29.64 -14.84
C ARG A 267 6.39 -29.79 -14.22
N SER A 268 6.30 -30.61 -13.17
CA SER A 268 5.09 -30.75 -12.37
C SER A 268 5.44 -30.52 -10.91
N TYR A 269 4.72 -29.62 -10.25
CA TYR A 269 4.94 -29.24 -8.87
C TYR A 269 3.70 -29.50 -8.02
N ARG A 270 3.97 -29.83 -6.76
CA ARG A 270 2.97 -30.04 -5.73
C ARG A 270 3.45 -29.30 -4.47
N PRO A 271 3.10 -28.02 -4.29
CA PRO A 271 3.48 -27.26 -3.09
C PRO A 271 2.99 -28.00 -1.84
N LYS A 272 3.92 -28.52 -1.03
CA LYS A 272 3.59 -29.40 0.08
C LYS A 272 2.86 -28.64 1.19
N ARG A 273 1.69 -29.13 1.61
CA ARG A 273 0.98 -28.61 2.78
C ARG A 273 1.71 -29.07 4.05
N TRP A 274 2.01 -28.15 4.95
CA TRP A 274 2.68 -28.47 6.23
C TRP A 274 1.73 -28.48 7.42
N VAL A 275 0.56 -27.83 7.28
CA VAL A 275 -0.54 -27.87 8.25
C VAL A 275 -1.85 -27.72 7.50
N LYS A 276 -2.91 -28.39 7.96
CA LYS A 276 -4.28 -28.17 7.51
C LYS A 276 -5.12 -27.79 8.73
N MET A 277 -5.32 -26.50 8.96
CA MET A 277 -6.01 -26.04 10.18
C MET A 277 -7.50 -26.40 10.17
N ALA A 278 -8.11 -26.56 9.00
CA ALA A 278 -9.50 -26.98 8.86
C ALA A 278 -9.75 -28.38 9.45
N ASP A 279 -8.78 -29.31 9.39
CA ASP A 279 -8.86 -30.63 10.03
C ASP A 279 -8.85 -30.54 11.58
N ARG A 280 -8.58 -29.36 12.12
CA ARG A 280 -8.59 -29.02 13.55
C ARG A 280 -9.74 -28.09 13.91
N GLY A 281 -10.71 -27.90 13.01
CA GLY A 281 -11.87 -27.02 13.20
C GLY A 281 -11.58 -25.54 12.99
N TRP A 282 -10.39 -25.16 12.52
CA TRP A 282 -10.01 -23.76 12.29
C TRP A 282 -10.05 -23.42 10.80
N CYS A 283 -10.91 -22.48 10.40
CA CYS A 283 -11.04 -22.05 9.00
C CYS A 283 -10.46 -20.64 8.81
N SER A 284 -9.55 -20.49 7.85
CA SER A 284 -8.91 -19.20 7.56
C SER A 284 -9.85 -18.21 6.87
N GLY A 285 -9.68 -16.93 7.17
CA GLY A 285 -10.23 -15.86 6.37
C GLY A 285 -9.32 -14.64 6.29
N ASP A 286 -9.65 -13.80 5.33
CA ASP A 286 -9.14 -12.44 5.14
C ASP A 286 -10.36 -11.52 5.13
N ASP A 287 -10.45 -10.62 6.12
CA ASP A 287 -11.63 -9.78 6.31
C ASP A 287 -11.57 -8.43 5.59
N HIS A 288 -10.51 -8.16 4.83
CA HIS A 288 -10.29 -6.85 4.21
C HIS A 288 -9.62 -6.98 2.83
N VAL A 289 -10.42 -7.13 1.77
CA VAL A 289 -9.94 -7.14 0.38
C VAL A 289 -10.80 -6.22 -0.47
N HIS A 290 -10.18 -5.32 -1.22
CA HIS A 290 -10.87 -4.44 -2.16
C HIS A 290 -10.76 -4.92 -3.60
N MET A 291 -11.88 -5.43 -4.11
CA MET A 291 -12.02 -5.89 -5.50
C MET A 291 -13.44 -5.67 -5.97
N GLN A 292 -13.62 -5.03 -7.12
CA GLN A 292 -14.92 -4.91 -7.76
C GLN A 292 -15.42 -6.29 -8.23
N ILE A 293 -16.67 -6.63 -7.92
CA ILE A 293 -17.36 -7.83 -8.43
C ILE A 293 -18.70 -7.40 -9.02
N GLN A 294 -18.77 -7.26 -10.35
CA GLN A 294 -19.99 -6.85 -11.07
C GLN A 294 -20.57 -7.98 -11.94
N SER A 295 -19.86 -9.11 -12.06
CA SER A 295 -20.24 -10.23 -12.92
C SER A 295 -19.74 -11.56 -12.36
N ASP A 296 -20.29 -12.68 -12.86
CA ASP A 296 -19.77 -14.02 -12.53
C ASP A 296 -18.30 -14.17 -12.94
N ALA A 297 -17.90 -13.55 -14.06
CA ALA A 297 -16.51 -13.58 -14.50
C ALA A 297 -15.56 -12.84 -13.53
N ASP A 298 -16.01 -11.74 -12.90
CA ASP A 298 -15.22 -11.08 -11.84
C ASP A 298 -15.09 -11.98 -10.61
N ALA A 299 -16.18 -12.66 -10.24
CA ALA A 299 -16.21 -13.58 -9.12
C ALA A 299 -15.31 -14.80 -9.35
N GLU A 300 -15.34 -15.40 -10.55
CA GLU A 300 -14.48 -16.51 -10.95
C GLU A 300 -13.00 -16.12 -10.87
N ARG A 301 -12.62 -14.94 -11.38
CA ARG A 301 -11.25 -14.43 -11.25
C ARG A 301 -10.85 -14.24 -9.79
N MET A 302 -11.70 -13.63 -8.97
CA MET A 302 -11.37 -13.42 -7.56
C MET A 302 -11.27 -14.75 -6.78
N LEU A 303 -12.09 -15.75 -7.13
CA LEU A 303 -11.97 -17.10 -6.59
C LEU A 303 -10.62 -17.73 -6.93
N VAL A 304 -10.10 -17.54 -8.15
CA VAL A 304 -8.76 -18.01 -8.52
C VAL A 304 -7.70 -17.44 -7.58
N TRP A 305 -7.74 -16.15 -7.26
CA TRP A 305 -6.79 -15.55 -6.32
C TRP A 305 -6.94 -16.11 -4.91
N ALA A 306 -8.17 -16.19 -4.39
CA ALA A 306 -8.42 -16.75 -3.06
C ALA A 306 -7.97 -18.22 -2.95
N GLN A 307 -8.13 -19.01 -4.02
CA GLN A 307 -7.68 -20.40 -4.12
C GLN A 307 -6.16 -20.52 -4.31
N ALA A 308 -5.55 -19.58 -5.05
CA ALA A 308 -4.10 -19.48 -5.19
C ALA A 308 -3.43 -19.24 -3.84
N GLU A 309 -4.11 -18.55 -2.93
CA GLU A 309 -3.66 -18.35 -1.56
C GLU A 309 -4.27 -19.33 -0.57
N ASP A 310 -5.10 -20.31 -0.98
CA ASP A 310 -5.69 -21.30 -0.09
C ASP A 310 -6.34 -20.67 1.18
N THR A 311 -7.21 -19.68 0.94
CA THR A 311 -8.00 -18.99 1.97
C THR A 311 -9.45 -19.45 1.89
N HIS A 312 -10.06 -19.79 3.03
CA HIS A 312 -11.42 -20.35 3.03
C HIS A 312 -12.50 -19.28 2.87
N LEU A 313 -12.35 -18.12 3.49
CA LEU A 313 -13.30 -17.01 3.40
C LEU A 313 -12.59 -15.69 3.10
N VAL A 314 -12.99 -14.99 2.05
CA VAL A 314 -12.45 -13.66 1.71
C VAL A 314 -13.59 -12.64 1.69
N ASN A 315 -13.50 -11.62 2.53
CA ASN A 315 -14.44 -10.51 2.52
C ASN A 315 -14.01 -9.47 1.47
N ILE A 316 -14.91 -9.22 0.52
CA ILE A 316 -14.68 -8.30 -0.59
C ILE A 316 -15.41 -7.00 -0.27
N LEU A 317 -14.65 -5.99 0.15
CA LEU A 317 -15.17 -4.76 0.71
C LEU A 317 -15.37 -3.69 -0.38
N GLU A 318 -16.61 -3.24 -0.55
CA GLU A 318 -16.89 -1.98 -1.22
C GLU A 318 -16.41 -0.83 -0.35
N MET A 319 -15.56 0.03 -0.91
CA MET A 319 -14.96 1.14 -0.19
C MET A 319 -15.80 2.40 -0.39
N GLY A 320 -16.00 3.22 0.63
CA GLY A 320 -16.73 4.48 0.51
C GLY A 320 -16.06 5.67 1.18
N ASP A 321 -16.25 6.85 0.61
CA ASP A 321 -15.98 8.16 1.24
C ASP A 321 -17.14 9.12 0.96
N HIS A 322 -17.02 10.40 1.29
CA HIS A 322 -18.09 11.38 1.08
C HIS A 322 -18.42 11.62 -0.40
N GLU A 323 -17.50 11.35 -1.33
CA GLU A 323 -17.68 11.65 -2.75
C GLU A 323 -18.32 10.50 -3.49
N ARG A 324 -17.87 9.27 -3.24
CA ARG A 324 -18.33 8.08 -3.96
C ARG A 324 -18.07 6.77 -3.22
N THR A 325 -18.50 5.68 -3.86
CA THR A 325 -18.02 4.33 -3.56
C THR A 325 -17.05 3.85 -4.63
N PHE A 326 -16.22 2.89 -4.27
CA PHE A 326 -15.19 2.26 -5.09
C PHE A 326 -15.28 0.75 -4.91
N PHE A 327 -14.76 -0.01 -5.87
CA PHE A 327 -14.79 -1.48 -5.84
C PHE A 327 -16.21 -2.02 -5.68
N GLN A 328 -17.14 -1.52 -6.49
CA GLN A 328 -18.56 -1.81 -6.35
C GLN A 328 -18.87 -3.31 -6.36
N GLN A 329 -19.76 -3.73 -5.47
CA GLN A 329 -20.29 -5.09 -5.46
C GLN A 329 -21.62 -5.16 -6.23
N ARG A 330 -21.86 -6.28 -6.92
CA ARG A 330 -23.13 -6.54 -7.63
C ARG A 330 -24.33 -6.65 -6.67
N GLY A 331 -24.06 -6.84 -5.38
CA GLY A 331 -25.03 -6.87 -4.30
C GLY A 331 -24.43 -7.40 -3.01
N PHE A 332 -25.23 -7.37 -1.95
CA PHE A 332 -24.89 -7.82 -0.60
C PHE A 332 -25.78 -9.01 -0.20
N GLY A 333 -25.63 -9.55 1.01
CA GLY A 333 -26.45 -10.66 1.48
C GLY A 333 -26.01 -12.04 0.98
N LYS A 334 -26.74 -13.07 1.44
CA LYS A 334 -26.36 -14.48 1.26
C LYS A 334 -26.38 -14.91 -0.20
N GLU A 335 -27.28 -14.34 -0.98
CA GLU A 335 -27.45 -14.56 -2.42
C GLU A 335 -26.27 -14.05 -3.27
N ASN A 336 -25.48 -13.12 -2.73
CA ASN A 336 -24.30 -12.56 -3.40
C ASN A 336 -22.98 -13.16 -2.90
N ARG A 337 -23.03 -14.13 -1.97
CA ARG A 337 -21.85 -14.92 -1.62
C ARG A 337 -21.52 -15.89 -2.76
N ILE A 338 -20.26 -15.97 -3.15
CA ILE A 338 -19.80 -16.89 -4.20
C ILE A 338 -18.93 -17.97 -3.59
N GLN A 339 -19.26 -19.24 -3.81
CA GLN A 339 -18.48 -20.36 -3.27
C GLN A 339 -18.00 -21.28 -4.40
N ASN A 340 -16.73 -21.69 -4.31
CA ASN A 340 -16.17 -22.77 -5.11
C ASN A 340 -15.29 -23.67 -4.24
N GLY A 341 -15.74 -24.90 -4.02
CA GLY A 341 -15.11 -25.83 -3.07
C GLY A 341 -15.17 -25.27 -1.64
N ASP A 342 -14.01 -25.24 -0.99
CA ASP A 342 -13.84 -24.75 0.38
C ASP A 342 -13.50 -23.24 0.44
N THR A 343 -13.65 -22.51 -0.66
CA THR A 343 -13.40 -21.05 -0.74
C THR A 343 -14.70 -20.30 -0.99
N ILE A 344 -14.96 -19.26 -0.18
CA ILE A 344 -16.13 -18.39 -0.24
C ILE A 344 -15.69 -16.93 -0.33
N LEU A 345 -16.29 -16.17 -1.25
CA LEU A 345 -16.23 -14.71 -1.32
C LEU A 345 -17.50 -14.14 -0.69
N VAL A 346 -17.35 -13.18 0.21
CA VAL A 346 -18.48 -12.51 0.91
C VAL A 346 -18.40 -11.01 0.70
N PRO A 347 -19.42 -10.35 0.12
CA PRO A 347 -19.43 -8.90 0.00
C PRO A 347 -19.59 -8.22 1.37
N GLY A 348 -18.83 -7.14 1.59
CA GLY A 348 -18.90 -6.27 2.77
C GLY A 348 -18.59 -4.82 2.39
N GLN A 349 -18.35 -3.96 3.37
CA GLN A 349 -17.94 -2.56 3.10
C GLN A 349 -16.83 -2.08 4.03
N GLU A 350 -15.99 -1.19 3.50
CA GLU A 350 -15.15 -0.26 4.27
C GLU A 350 -15.73 1.15 4.08
N ASP A 351 -16.77 1.49 4.84
CA ASP A 351 -17.54 2.73 4.68
C ASP A 351 -18.31 3.04 5.98
N PRO A 352 -18.10 4.20 6.64
CA PRO A 352 -17.28 5.34 6.21
C PRO A 352 -15.78 5.15 6.40
N ARG A 353 -15.03 5.91 5.59
CA ARG A 353 -13.60 6.16 5.73
C ARG A 353 -13.36 7.63 5.96
N ILE A 354 -12.83 7.97 7.13
CA ILE A 354 -12.62 9.35 7.55
C ILE A 354 -11.17 9.47 8.03
N ALA A 355 -10.39 10.35 7.41
CA ALA A 355 -8.95 10.43 7.63
C ALA A 355 -8.53 10.69 9.09
N HIS A 356 -9.45 11.21 9.91
CA HIS A 356 -9.19 11.59 11.30
C HIS A 356 -10.14 10.92 12.31
N LEU A 357 -10.90 9.93 11.86
CA LEU A 357 -11.79 9.08 12.68
C LEU A 357 -11.57 7.59 12.37
N GLY A 358 -10.56 7.22 11.58
CA GLY A 358 -10.35 5.83 11.16
C GLY A 358 -11.34 5.37 10.09
N HIS A 359 -11.20 4.10 9.70
CA HIS A 359 -12.06 3.45 8.72
C HIS A 359 -12.82 2.30 9.36
N THR A 360 -14.11 2.24 9.09
CA THR A 360 -14.97 1.16 9.57
C THR A 360 -14.98 -0.01 8.60
N ILE A 361 -15.20 -1.21 9.12
CA ILE A 361 -15.48 -2.40 8.32
C ILE A 361 -16.85 -2.92 8.73
N ALA A 362 -17.70 -3.24 7.76
CA ALA A 362 -18.91 -4.02 8.00
C ALA A 362 -18.87 -5.34 7.21
N LEU A 363 -18.95 -6.45 7.95
CA LEU A 363 -18.92 -7.81 7.41
C LEU A 363 -20.31 -8.43 7.47
N ASN A 364 -20.56 -9.38 6.58
CA ASN A 364 -21.77 -10.21 6.60
C ASN A 364 -23.10 -9.43 6.51
N ILE A 365 -23.10 -8.24 5.88
CA ILE A 365 -24.26 -7.37 5.77
C ILE A 365 -25.24 -7.86 4.68
N SER A 366 -26.55 -7.71 4.92
CA SER A 366 -27.57 -7.97 3.89
C SER A 366 -27.75 -6.83 2.88
N SER A 367 -27.30 -5.63 3.22
CA SER A 367 -27.35 -4.44 2.38
C SER A 367 -26.30 -3.43 2.82
N GLN A 368 -25.83 -2.60 1.90
CA GLN A 368 -24.91 -1.50 2.22
C GLN A 368 -25.52 -0.54 3.25
N VAL A 369 -24.71 -0.10 4.20
CA VAL A 369 -25.03 0.91 5.21
C VAL A 369 -24.28 2.18 4.83
N ARG A 370 -24.98 3.12 4.18
CA ARG A 370 -24.36 4.36 3.71
C ARG A 370 -25.31 5.55 3.82
N ASP A 371 -24.89 6.57 4.55
CA ASP A 371 -25.55 7.88 4.64
C ASP A 371 -24.49 8.95 4.93
N THR A 372 -24.02 9.67 3.90
CA THR A 372 -22.96 10.67 4.04
C THR A 372 -23.35 11.80 5.00
N SER A 373 -24.66 12.05 5.19
CA SER A 373 -25.15 13.02 6.18
C SER A 373 -25.02 12.55 7.64
N LYS A 374 -24.47 11.35 7.88
CA LYS A 374 -24.21 10.78 9.21
C LYS A 374 -22.81 10.16 9.37
N TYR A 375 -21.86 10.44 8.48
CA TYR A 375 -20.54 9.80 8.47
C TYR A 375 -19.67 10.00 9.71
N TYR A 376 -19.89 11.05 10.49
CA TYR A 376 -19.19 11.25 11.75
C TYR A 376 -19.86 10.53 12.91
N LEU A 377 -21.09 10.05 12.73
CA LEU A 377 -21.90 9.33 13.72
C LEU A 377 -21.68 7.81 13.57
N HIS A 378 -20.50 7.34 13.93
CA HIS A 378 -20.10 5.93 13.81
C HIS A 378 -20.93 4.99 14.69
N ASP A 379 -21.51 5.52 15.76
CA ASP A 379 -22.45 4.81 16.62
C ASP A 379 -23.75 4.45 15.86
N TRP A 380 -24.20 5.33 14.95
CA TRP A 380 -25.32 5.06 14.04
C TRP A 380 -24.93 4.06 12.95
N VAL A 381 -23.68 4.12 12.44
CA VAL A 381 -23.18 3.14 11.46
C VAL A 381 -23.22 1.74 12.08
N TYR A 382 -22.69 1.58 13.30
CA TYR A 382 -22.76 0.31 14.03
C TYR A 382 -24.19 -0.20 14.18
N ASP A 383 -25.12 0.62 14.69
CA ASP A 383 -26.51 0.22 14.90
C ASP A 383 -27.18 -0.19 13.57
N SER A 384 -26.85 0.53 12.49
CA SER A 384 -27.36 0.25 11.15
C SER A 384 -26.80 -1.07 10.60
N VAL A 385 -25.49 -1.33 10.78
CA VAL A 385 -24.85 -2.61 10.43
C VAL A 385 -25.49 -3.76 11.20
N LYS A 386 -25.71 -3.61 12.50
CA LYS A 386 -26.41 -4.61 13.32
C LYS A 386 -27.84 -4.84 12.85
N SER A 387 -28.55 -3.80 12.44
CA SER A 387 -29.93 -3.93 11.95
C SER A 387 -30.06 -4.76 10.67
N VAL A 388 -28.99 -4.84 9.87
CA VAL A 388 -28.89 -5.66 8.65
C VAL A 388 -28.14 -6.99 8.87
N GLY A 389 -27.91 -7.34 10.15
CA GLY A 389 -27.32 -8.63 10.56
C GLY A 389 -25.80 -8.72 10.43
N GLY A 390 -25.10 -7.62 10.21
CA GLY A 390 -23.65 -7.60 10.01
C GLY A 390 -22.84 -7.47 11.31
N LEU A 391 -21.52 -7.61 11.17
CA LEU A 391 -20.53 -7.32 12.20
C LEU A 391 -19.81 -6.03 11.85
N HIS A 392 -19.57 -5.17 12.83
CA HIS A 392 -18.92 -3.87 12.65
C HIS A 392 -17.60 -3.81 13.41
N GLY A 393 -16.54 -3.42 12.71
CA GLY A 393 -15.19 -3.30 13.26
C GLY A 393 -14.43 -2.14 12.65
N TYR A 394 -13.13 -2.09 12.93
CA TYR A 394 -12.25 -1.04 12.41
C TYR A 394 -11.01 -1.62 11.75
N ALA A 395 -10.64 -1.02 10.64
CA ALA A 395 -9.44 -1.35 9.89
C ALA A 395 -8.16 -0.81 10.55
N HIS A 396 -7.00 -1.35 10.15
CA HIS A 396 -5.64 -0.81 10.42
C HIS A 396 -5.34 -0.31 11.84
N VAL A 397 -6.04 -0.84 12.84
CA VAL A 397 -5.84 -0.57 14.28
C VAL A 397 -4.43 -0.94 14.71
N ASN A 398 -3.83 -1.96 14.07
CA ASN A 398 -2.46 -2.40 14.29
C ASN A 398 -1.40 -1.29 14.15
N ARG A 399 -1.68 -0.22 13.40
CA ARG A 399 -0.76 0.91 13.19
C ARG A 399 -1.33 2.23 13.67
N GLY A 400 -2.54 2.23 14.25
CA GLY A 400 -3.23 3.44 14.67
C GLY A 400 -3.43 4.43 13.51
N LEU A 401 -3.67 3.94 12.29
CA LEU A 401 -3.78 4.81 11.13
C LEU A 401 -5.06 5.67 11.20
N PHE A 402 -5.01 6.83 10.54
CA PHE A 402 -6.15 7.73 10.37
C PHE A 402 -6.80 8.18 11.68
N GLU A 403 -6.00 8.32 12.75
CA GLU A 403 -6.46 8.74 14.08
C GLU A 403 -7.57 7.86 14.66
N ILE A 404 -7.57 6.57 14.31
CA ILE A 404 -8.59 5.59 14.71
C ILE A 404 -8.83 5.52 16.22
N GLU A 405 -7.82 5.86 17.04
CA GLU A 405 -7.96 5.88 18.50
C GLU A 405 -9.10 6.76 19.02
N ARG A 406 -9.45 7.84 18.29
CA ARG A 406 -10.58 8.71 18.61
C ARG A 406 -11.90 7.97 18.57
N ASN A 407 -12.11 7.20 17.50
CA ASN A 407 -13.34 6.45 17.28
C ASN A 407 -13.43 5.22 18.20
N LEU A 408 -12.30 4.56 18.46
CA LEU A 408 -12.22 3.50 19.46
C LEU A 408 -12.57 4.02 20.86
N SER A 409 -12.02 5.18 21.23
CA SER A 409 -12.31 5.83 22.53
C SER A 409 -13.77 6.24 22.67
N LEU A 410 -14.42 6.58 21.56
CA LEU A 410 -15.83 6.94 21.49
C LEU A 410 -16.77 5.72 21.58
N ASN A 411 -16.48 4.64 20.85
CA ASN A 411 -17.46 3.57 20.58
C ASN A 411 -17.21 2.26 21.31
N ILE A 412 -15.98 1.94 21.73
CA ILE A 412 -15.73 0.72 22.52
C ILE A 412 -16.45 0.76 23.88
N PRO A 413 -16.39 1.84 24.68
CA PRO A 413 -17.10 1.90 25.97
C PRO A 413 -18.63 1.80 25.82
N LYS A 414 -19.16 2.16 24.65
CA LYS A 414 -20.58 2.03 24.28
C LYS A 414 -20.94 0.62 23.80
N GLN A 415 -19.99 -0.31 23.75
CA GLN A 415 -20.14 -1.67 23.23
C GLN A 415 -20.58 -1.70 21.75
N LYS A 416 -20.03 -0.78 20.94
CA LYS A 416 -20.35 -0.60 19.52
C LYS A 416 -19.21 -1.05 18.58
N VAL A 417 -18.44 -2.04 18.99
CA VAL A 417 -17.33 -2.61 18.20
C VAL A 417 -17.26 -4.11 18.43
N ASP A 418 -17.37 -4.89 17.35
CA ASP A 418 -17.30 -6.36 17.41
C ASP A 418 -15.85 -6.86 17.31
N PHE A 419 -15.08 -6.28 16.38
CA PHE A 419 -13.71 -6.71 16.08
C PHE A 419 -12.81 -5.54 15.66
N VAL A 420 -11.49 -5.76 15.70
CA VAL A 420 -10.48 -4.83 15.17
C VAL A 420 -9.39 -5.58 14.41
N GLU A 421 -8.87 -4.97 13.35
CA GLU A 421 -7.72 -5.50 12.61
C GLU A 421 -6.42 -5.31 13.41
N LEU A 422 -6.03 -6.36 14.12
CA LEU A 422 -4.85 -6.39 14.99
C LEU A 422 -3.56 -6.71 14.22
N LEU A 423 -3.69 -7.38 13.07
CA LEU A 423 -2.59 -7.80 12.22
C LEU A 423 -2.89 -7.46 10.76
N GLN A 424 -2.08 -6.57 10.19
CA GLN A 424 -2.17 -6.12 8.80
C GLN A 424 -0.78 -5.67 8.34
N PHE A 425 -0.48 -5.78 7.03
CA PHE A 425 0.83 -5.43 6.48
C PHE A 425 2.01 -6.08 7.22
N HIS A 426 1.83 -7.35 7.60
CA HIS A 426 2.76 -8.17 8.40
C HIS A 426 3.13 -7.58 9.77
N SER A 427 2.37 -6.63 10.29
CA SER A 427 2.62 -5.95 11.56
C SER A 427 1.51 -6.24 12.55
N LEU A 428 1.86 -6.83 13.68
CA LEU A 428 0.97 -6.99 14.82
C LEU A 428 1.06 -5.73 15.70
N GLY A 429 -0.07 -5.09 15.98
CA GLY A 429 -0.11 -3.88 16.81
C GLY A 429 -1.07 -4.02 17.97
N THR A 430 -0.53 -4.24 19.18
CA THR A 430 -1.35 -4.53 20.36
C THR A 430 -1.67 -3.31 21.22
N ASP A 431 -1.10 -2.14 20.96
CA ASP A 431 -1.12 -1.03 21.90
C ASP A 431 -2.53 -0.46 22.12
N LEU A 432 -3.25 -0.12 21.04
CA LEU A 432 -4.65 0.31 21.12
C LEU A 432 -5.57 -0.82 21.59
N TYR A 433 -5.31 -2.04 21.14
CA TYR A 433 -6.11 -3.20 21.53
C TYR A 433 -6.03 -3.47 23.05
N TYR A 434 -4.82 -3.51 23.60
CA TYR A 434 -4.57 -3.75 25.02
C TYR A 434 -5.03 -2.60 25.90
N HIS A 435 -5.01 -1.35 25.40
CA HIS A 435 -5.60 -0.20 26.10
C HIS A 435 -7.05 -0.48 26.49
N PHE A 436 -7.89 -0.92 25.53
CA PHE A 436 -9.30 -1.20 25.81
C PHE A 436 -9.53 -2.52 26.56
N LEU A 437 -8.75 -3.56 26.29
CA LEU A 437 -8.81 -4.79 27.10
C LEU A 437 -8.46 -4.51 28.57
N ASN A 438 -7.48 -3.65 28.82
CA ASN A 438 -7.08 -3.23 30.16
C ASN A 438 -8.14 -2.37 30.85
N LEU A 439 -9.07 -1.73 30.12
CA LEU A 439 -10.28 -1.09 30.67
C LEU A 439 -11.43 -2.08 30.95
N GLY A 440 -11.20 -3.37 30.70
CA GLY A 440 -12.19 -4.42 30.93
C GLY A 440 -13.21 -4.54 29.80
N GLU A 441 -12.88 -4.06 28.61
CA GLU A 441 -13.70 -4.20 27.40
C GLU A 441 -13.31 -5.47 26.63
N LYS A 442 -14.28 -6.05 25.91
CA LYS A 442 -14.05 -7.23 25.07
C LYS A 442 -14.12 -6.83 23.61
N VAL A 443 -13.11 -7.22 22.84
CA VAL A 443 -13.02 -6.93 21.41
C VAL A 443 -12.35 -8.13 20.73
N THR A 444 -12.94 -8.63 19.65
CA THR A 444 -12.37 -9.73 18.86
C THR A 444 -11.13 -9.27 18.09
N ALA A 445 -10.06 -10.06 18.12
CA ALA A 445 -8.91 -9.86 17.25
C ALA A 445 -9.21 -10.40 15.85
N SER A 446 -9.01 -9.56 14.82
CA SER A 446 -9.14 -9.91 13.41
C SER A 446 -7.94 -9.43 12.57
N ALA A 447 -7.92 -9.79 11.29
CA ALA A 447 -6.82 -9.51 10.39
C ALA A 447 -7.22 -9.62 8.91
N GLY A 448 -6.96 -8.55 8.16
CA GLY A 448 -7.19 -8.49 6.73
C GLY A 448 -6.03 -7.87 5.98
N SER A 449 -5.90 -8.20 4.70
CA SER A 449 -4.73 -7.83 3.89
C SER A 449 -4.78 -6.38 3.41
N ASP A 450 -5.97 -5.80 3.28
CA ASP A 450 -6.22 -4.49 2.65
C ASP A 450 -5.62 -4.45 1.23
N VAL A 451 -5.79 -5.53 0.47
CA VAL A 451 -5.46 -5.55 -0.96
C VAL A 451 -6.33 -4.49 -1.68
N PRO A 452 -5.79 -3.64 -2.57
CA PRO A 452 -4.47 -3.71 -3.19
C PRO A 452 -3.34 -2.95 -2.49
N TRP A 453 -3.54 -2.38 -1.30
CA TRP A 453 -2.46 -1.75 -0.52
C TRP A 453 -1.54 -2.78 0.14
N GLY A 454 -2.10 -3.90 0.63
CA GLY A 454 -1.36 -5.07 1.09
C GLY A 454 -0.69 -5.85 -0.05
N GLY A 455 0.13 -6.83 0.29
CA GLY A 455 0.84 -7.63 -0.71
C GLY A 455 -0.09 -8.53 -1.50
N THR A 456 -0.80 -9.44 -0.83
CA THR A 456 -1.70 -10.42 -1.45
C THR A 456 -2.81 -10.86 -0.50
N VAL A 457 -3.87 -11.45 -1.05
CA VAL A 457 -5.00 -11.99 -0.29
C VAL A 457 -4.49 -13.06 0.69
N GLY A 458 -4.93 -13.00 1.94
CA GLY A 458 -4.57 -13.96 2.97
C GLY A 458 -3.10 -13.91 3.40
N GLU A 459 -2.39 -12.81 3.12
CA GLU A 459 -1.01 -12.57 3.59
C GLU A 459 -0.93 -12.45 5.11
N VAL A 460 -1.99 -11.92 5.70
CA VAL A 460 -2.40 -12.04 7.08
C VAL A 460 -3.75 -12.76 7.10
N ARG A 461 -4.05 -13.46 8.17
CA ARG A 461 -5.28 -14.25 8.29
C ARG A 461 -5.84 -14.13 9.68
N VAL A 462 -7.16 -14.16 9.75
CA VAL A 462 -7.90 -14.55 10.94
C VAL A 462 -8.38 -16.00 10.75
N TYR A 463 -8.09 -16.88 11.71
CA TYR A 463 -8.67 -18.22 11.76
C TYR A 463 -9.84 -18.20 12.73
N ALA A 464 -11.01 -18.69 12.31
CA ALA A 464 -12.18 -18.85 13.14
C ALA A 464 -12.38 -20.32 13.51
N TYR A 465 -12.65 -20.62 14.79
CA TYR A 465 -12.86 -21.99 15.27
C TYR A 465 -14.33 -22.41 15.20
N LEU A 466 -14.61 -23.31 14.25
CA LEU A 466 -15.91 -23.93 14.02
C LEU A 466 -16.07 -25.27 14.77
N GLY A 467 -14.96 -25.84 15.28
CA GLY A 467 -14.95 -27.18 15.86
C GLY A 467 -15.36 -28.23 14.83
N ASP A 468 -16.34 -29.07 15.19
CA ASP A 468 -16.89 -30.09 14.28
C ASP A 468 -17.99 -29.55 13.34
N THR A 469 -18.30 -28.25 13.40
CA THR A 469 -19.32 -27.63 12.54
C THR A 469 -18.80 -27.57 11.11
N GLN A 470 -19.64 -27.98 10.15
CA GLN A 470 -19.30 -27.90 8.74
C GLN A 470 -18.99 -26.45 8.32
N PHE A 471 -17.94 -26.27 7.53
CA PHE A 471 -17.56 -24.96 7.02
C PHE A 471 -18.68 -24.33 6.19
N SER A 472 -19.05 -23.11 6.57
CA SER A 472 -19.94 -22.21 5.85
C SER A 472 -19.62 -20.78 6.28
N ALA A 473 -19.99 -19.79 5.46
CA ALA A 473 -19.81 -18.39 5.83
C ALA A 473 -20.57 -18.04 7.13
N ASP A 474 -21.77 -18.58 7.34
CA ASP A 474 -22.54 -18.32 8.57
C ASP A 474 -21.80 -18.85 9.82
N ALA A 475 -21.34 -20.11 9.78
CA ALA A 475 -20.57 -20.68 10.89
C ALA A 475 -19.25 -19.93 11.15
N TRP A 476 -18.61 -19.42 10.10
CA TRP A 476 -17.40 -18.62 10.21
C TRP A 476 -17.66 -17.27 10.89
N PHE A 477 -18.71 -16.54 10.49
CA PHE A 477 -19.07 -15.26 11.13
C PHE A 477 -19.58 -15.43 12.56
N GLU A 478 -20.31 -16.51 12.87
CA GLU A 478 -20.70 -16.84 14.26
C GLU A 478 -19.47 -17.08 15.16
N ALA A 479 -18.43 -17.73 14.62
CA ALA A 479 -17.18 -17.92 15.35
C ALA A 479 -16.39 -16.61 15.51
N LEU A 480 -16.37 -15.75 14.48
CA LEU A 480 -15.79 -14.41 14.56
C LEU A 480 -16.49 -13.54 15.62
N GLU A 481 -17.83 -13.49 15.60
CA GLU A 481 -18.64 -12.73 16.58
C GLU A 481 -18.38 -13.19 18.02
N ARG A 482 -18.20 -14.50 18.24
CA ARG A 482 -17.84 -15.06 19.56
C ARG A 482 -16.39 -14.82 19.97
N GLY A 483 -15.56 -14.25 19.10
CA GLY A 483 -14.13 -14.06 19.36
C GLY A 483 -13.32 -15.35 19.38
N ARG A 484 -13.83 -16.44 18.78
CA ARG A 484 -13.14 -17.73 18.67
C ARG A 484 -12.08 -17.69 17.58
N THR A 485 -11.13 -16.78 17.74
CA THR A 485 -10.20 -16.40 16.70
C THR A 485 -8.75 -16.38 17.17
N PHE A 486 -7.85 -16.60 16.20
CA PHE A 486 -6.49 -16.11 16.28
C PHE A 486 -6.09 -15.50 14.94
N VAL A 487 -5.19 -14.54 14.97
CA VAL A 487 -4.63 -13.88 13.80
C VAL A 487 -3.21 -14.34 13.56
N THR A 488 -2.78 -14.48 12.29
CA THR A 488 -1.42 -14.89 11.93
C THR A 488 -1.02 -14.50 10.51
N ASN A 489 0.28 -14.38 10.25
CA ASN A 489 0.86 -14.34 8.91
C ASN A 489 1.85 -15.50 8.65
N GLY A 490 1.80 -16.55 9.48
CA GLY A 490 2.70 -17.70 9.36
C GLY A 490 2.53 -18.75 10.47
N PRO A 491 2.86 -18.42 11.74
CA PRO A 491 2.86 -19.41 12.81
C PRO A 491 1.44 -19.79 13.22
N MET A 492 1.23 -21.06 13.55
CA MET A 492 -0.04 -21.52 14.11
C MET A 492 0.03 -21.51 15.63
N ILE A 493 -1.10 -21.25 16.28
CA ILE A 493 -1.19 -21.17 17.73
C ILE A 493 -2.50 -21.81 18.24
N ASP A 494 -2.37 -22.64 19.27
CA ASP A 494 -3.48 -23.14 20.07
C ASP A 494 -3.37 -22.54 21.47
N PHE A 495 -4.50 -22.12 22.04
CA PHE A 495 -4.58 -21.54 23.39
C PHE A 495 -5.86 -21.98 24.08
N ALA A 496 -5.74 -22.38 25.35
CA ALA A 496 -6.88 -22.74 26.18
C ALA A 496 -6.59 -22.45 27.66
N ILE A 497 -7.64 -22.11 28.40
CA ILE A 497 -7.62 -22.09 29.86
C ILE A 497 -8.68 -23.05 30.34
N ASP A 498 -8.26 -24.11 31.02
CA ASP A 498 -9.08 -25.30 31.24
C ASP A 498 -9.69 -25.75 29.90
N ASP A 499 -11.02 -25.77 29.79
CA ASP A 499 -11.75 -26.11 28.56
C ASP A 499 -12.22 -24.88 27.76
N ALA A 500 -11.92 -23.66 28.22
CA ALA A 500 -12.28 -22.43 27.54
C ALA A 500 -11.31 -22.11 26.38
N LEU A 501 -11.85 -21.54 25.31
CA LEU A 501 -11.16 -21.15 24.09
C LEU A 501 -11.15 -19.63 23.93
N PRO A 502 -10.29 -19.07 23.04
CA PRO A 502 -10.31 -17.64 22.70
C PRO A 502 -11.72 -17.08 22.54
N GLY A 503 -11.98 -15.91 23.13
CA GLY A 503 -13.29 -15.26 23.17
C GLY A 503 -14.19 -15.68 24.34
N ASP A 504 -13.99 -16.85 24.92
CA ASP A 504 -14.81 -17.33 26.04
C ASP A 504 -14.55 -16.54 27.34
N GLN A 505 -15.54 -16.55 28.23
CA GLN A 505 -15.42 -16.06 29.60
C GLN A 505 -15.56 -17.21 30.59
N ILE A 506 -14.66 -17.26 31.56
CA ILE A 506 -14.74 -18.14 32.73
C ILE A 506 -15.21 -17.30 33.92
N ASP A 507 -16.35 -17.69 34.51
CA ASP A 507 -16.77 -17.18 35.80
C ASP A 507 -16.07 -17.97 36.91
N LEU A 508 -15.19 -17.30 37.65
CA LEU A 508 -14.34 -17.92 38.67
C LEU A 508 -15.11 -18.23 39.97
N GLY A 509 -16.21 -17.53 40.23
CA GLY A 509 -16.81 -17.50 41.57
C GLY A 509 -15.84 -16.93 42.62
N GLU A 510 -16.15 -17.12 43.90
CA GLU A 510 -15.33 -16.58 45.00
C GLU A 510 -14.14 -17.49 45.36
N ALA A 511 -14.29 -18.81 45.23
CA ALA A 511 -13.33 -19.78 45.78
C ALA A 511 -12.27 -20.29 44.79
N ARG A 512 -12.41 -20.03 43.49
CA ARG A 512 -11.49 -20.55 42.48
C ARG A 512 -10.25 -19.68 42.39
N ASN A 513 -9.10 -20.23 42.80
CA ASN A 513 -7.81 -19.54 42.85
C ASN A 513 -6.75 -20.19 41.96
N SER A 514 -7.16 -21.11 41.08
CA SER A 514 -6.27 -21.73 40.09
C SER A 514 -7.04 -22.05 38.82
N VAL A 515 -6.41 -21.78 37.68
CA VAL A 515 -6.84 -22.22 36.34
C VAL A 515 -5.64 -22.80 35.61
N ARG A 516 -5.87 -23.79 34.76
CA ARG A 516 -4.79 -24.40 33.99
C ARG A 516 -4.65 -23.75 32.63
N VAL A 517 -3.54 -23.07 32.39
CA VAL A 517 -3.22 -22.40 31.13
C VAL A 517 -2.41 -23.32 30.24
N ARG A 518 -2.88 -23.53 29.00
CA ARG A 518 -2.19 -24.33 27.98
C ARG A 518 -2.05 -23.54 26.70
N ALA A 519 -0.84 -23.46 26.17
CA ALA A 519 -0.57 -22.87 24.88
C ALA A 519 0.44 -23.69 24.08
N ARG A 520 0.27 -23.68 22.77
CA ARG A 520 1.15 -24.33 21.81
C ARG A 520 1.30 -23.42 20.61
N ALA A 521 2.52 -23.19 20.15
CA ALA A 521 2.77 -22.56 18.86
C ALA A 521 3.69 -23.44 18.02
N TRP A 522 3.40 -23.55 16.72
CA TRP A 522 4.22 -24.33 15.79
C TRP A 522 4.26 -23.70 14.39
N GLY A 523 5.28 -24.07 13.65
CA GLY A 523 5.48 -23.68 12.25
C GLY A 523 6.40 -24.69 11.58
N HIS A 524 6.87 -24.39 10.37
CA HIS A 524 7.72 -25.30 9.60
C HIS A 524 9.16 -24.76 9.49
N ALA A 525 10.17 -25.64 9.39
CA ALA A 525 11.58 -25.23 9.26
C ALA A 525 11.87 -24.26 8.10
N LYS A 526 11.09 -24.38 7.00
CA LYS A 526 11.17 -23.51 5.82
C LYS A 526 10.16 -22.35 5.84
N ARG A 527 9.33 -22.24 6.87
CA ARG A 527 8.26 -21.23 6.97
C ARG A 527 7.78 -21.05 8.41
N ALA A 528 7.84 -19.84 8.94
CA ALA A 528 7.36 -19.50 10.28
C ALA A 528 7.98 -20.36 11.39
N LEU A 529 9.29 -20.61 11.32
CA LEU A 529 9.99 -21.39 12.35
C LEU A 529 9.88 -20.69 13.71
N ILE A 530 9.06 -21.25 14.62
CA ILE A 530 8.72 -20.61 15.91
C ILE A 530 9.95 -20.32 16.74
N GLU A 531 10.15 -19.08 17.12
CA GLU A 531 11.24 -18.63 17.97
C GLU A 531 10.79 -18.43 19.41
N ARG A 532 9.58 -17.89 19.61
CA ARG A 532 9.06 -17.52 20.92
C ARG A 532 7.55 -17.70 21.01
N LEU A 533 7.09 -18.21 22.15
CA LEU A 533 5.68 -18.29 22.55
C LEU A 533 5.52 -17.57 23.89
N GLU A 534 4.55 -16.67 23.99
CA GLU A 534 4.28 -15.86 25.17
C GLU A 534 2.82 -15.98 25.59
N ILE A 535 2.61 -15.97 26.90
CA ILE A 535 1.29 -15.76 27.52
C ILE A 535 1.28 -14.36 28.12
N VAL A 536 0.29 -13.57 27.69
CA VAL A 536 0.09 -12.18 28.09
C VAL A 536 -1.13 -12.13 29.02
N GLN A 537 -0.97 -11.54 30.20
CA GLN A 537 -2.04 -11.22 31.14
C GLN A 537 -2.02 -9.72 31.36
N LEU A 538 -3.15 -9.03 31.15
CA LEU A 538 -3.27 -7.58 31.38
C LEU A 538 -2.13 -6.76 30.71
N GLY A 539 -1.79 -7.12 29.48
CA GLY A 539 -0.75 -6.45 28.69
C GLY A 539 0.68 -6.89 29.00
N GLU A 540 0.90 -7.71 30.02
CA GLU A 540 2.23 -8.13 30.48
C GLU A 540 2.51 -9.60 30.18
N VAL A 541 3.75 -9.91 29.77
CA VAL A 541 4.17 -11.30 29.53
C VAL A 541 4.42 -11.99 30.88
N ILE A 542 3.56 -12.94 31.24
CA ILE A 542 3.66 -13.68 32.51
C ILE A 542 4.45 -14.99 32.38
N ARG A 543 4.48 -15.57 31.18
CA ARG A 543 5.25 -16.77 30.84
C ARG A 543 5.72 -16.69 29.41
N SER A 544 6.92 -17.19 29.15
CA SER A 544 7.45 -17.32 27.81
C SER A 544 8.18 -18.65 27.66
N SER A 545 8.17 -19.18 26.44
CA SER A 545 9.04 -20.25 25.99
C SER A 545 9.80 -19.77 24.78
N GLU A 546 11.09 -20.05 24.74
CA GLU A 546 11.97 -19.72 23.62
C GLU A 546 12.58 -20.99 23.03
N ARG A 547 12.80 -21.00 21.72
CA ARG A 547 13.45 -22.12 21.04
C ARG A 547 14.88 -22.29 21.53
N LYS A 548 15.20 -23.47 22.06
CA LYS A 548 16.57 -23.89 22.40
C LYS A 548 17.11 -24.84 21.33
N GLY A 549 18.19 -24.45 20.67
CA GLY A 549 18.85 -25.27 19.65
C GLY A 549 18.04 -25.46 18.35
N LYS A 550 18.38 -26.49 17.56
CA LYS A 550 17.88 -26.66 16.18
C LYS A 550 16.61 -27.52 16.02
N SER A 551 16.05 -28.09 17.10
CA SER A 551 15.27 -29.34 16.98
C SER A 551 13.75 -29.29 17.13
N SER A 552 13.13 -28.26 17.70
CA SER A 552 11.68 -28.32 18.02
C SER A 552 10.86 -27.31 17.23
N ASP A 553 10.19 -27.73 16.15
CA ASP A 553 9.27 -26.92 15.32
C ASP A 553 8.04 -26.38 16.08
N GLU A 554 7.96 -26.68 17.37
CA GLU A 554 6.87 -26.36 18.27
C GLU A 554 7.41 -25.86 19.62
N LEU A 555 6.68 -24.95 20.27
CA LEU A 555 6.85 -24.55 21.66
C LEU A 555 5.55 -24.77 22.43
N LYS A 556 5.65 -25.15 23.71
CA LYS A 556 4.50 -25.42 24.59
C LYS A 556 4.67 -24.73 25.95
N LEU A 557 3.56 -24.32 26.52
CA LEU A 557 3.42 -23.87 27.90
C LEU A 557 2.22 -24.60 28.52
N ASP A 558 2.38 -25.12 29.73
CA ASP A 558 1.34 -25.80 30.52
C ASP A 558 1.63 -25.53 32.01
N PHE A 559 0.80 -24.70 32.64
CA PHE A 559 1.02 -24.27 34.03
C PHE A 559 -0.29 -23.85 34.71
N GLU A 560 -0.29 -23.89 36.04
CA GLU A 560 -1.35 -23.33 36.88
C GLU A 560 -1.13 -21.84 37.09
N LEU A 561 -2.20 -21.06 37.00
CA LEU A 561 -2.21 -19.61 37.21
C LEU A 561 -3.27 -19.23 38.24
N ASP A 562 -2.89 -18.36 39.18
CA ASP A 562 -3.85 -17.63 40.01
C ASP A 562 -4.38 -16.42 39.21
N PRO A 563 -5.69 -16.36 38.92
CA PRO A 563 -6.26 -15.26 38.16
C PRO A 563 -6.37 -13.94 38.95
N GLY A 564 -5.96 -13.91 40.22
CA GLY A 564 -6.05 -12.71 41.07
C GLY A 564 -7.49 -12.24 41.18
N SER A 565 -7.73 -10.95 40.99
CA SER A 565 -9.07 -10.32 41.01
C SER A 565 -9.89 -10.51 39.73
N GLY A 566 -9.39 -11.28 38.76
CA GLY A 566 -9.92 -11.35 37.39
C GLY A 566 -9.00 -10.62 36.42
N CYS A 567 -8.91 -11.15 35.19
CA CYS A 567 -8.01 -10.67 34.16
C CYS A 567 -8.45 -11.16 32.77
N TRP A 568 -7.88 -10.57 31.72
CA TRP A 568 -7.86 -11.18 30.39
C TRP A 568 -6.49 -11.81 30.14
N ILE A 569 -6.46 -12.90 29.38
CA ILE A 569 -5.22 -13.61 29.02
C ILE A 569 -5.25 -13.97 27.55
N ALA A 570 -4.17 -13.69 26.83
CA ALA A 570 -3.98 -14.05 25.42
C ALA A 570 -2.65 -14.79 25.22
N ALA A 571 -2.54 -15.55 24.14
CA ALA A 571 -1.27 -16.12 23.69
C ALA A 571 -0.79 -15.41 22.42
N ARG A 572 0.53 -15.22 22.29
CA ARG A 572 1.15 -14.72 21.06
C ARG A 572 2.44 -15.46 20.75
N ALA A 573 2.72 -15.59 19.46
CA ALA A 573 3.89 -16.31 18.96
C ALA A 573 4.67 -15.47 17.96
N PHE A 574 5.98 -15.68 17.94
CA PHE A 574 6.92 -15.03 17.03
C PHE A 574 7.78 -16.10 16.38
N ALA A 575 7.95 -16.02 15.07
CA ALA A 575 8.84 -16.88 14.31
C ALA A 575 10.11 -16.14 13.89
N LYS A 576 11.15 -16.91 13.57
CA LYS A 576 12.47 -16.41 13.16
C LYS A 576 12.43 -15.50 11.93
N ASP A 577 11.48 -15.73 11.05
CA ASP A 577 11.27 -14.93 9.84
C ASP A 577 10.45 -13.65 10.08
N ARG A 578 10.15 -13.34 11.36
CA ARG A 578 9.32 -12.24 11.85
C ARG A 578 7.82 -12.40 11.61
N SER A 579 7.37 -13.57 11.14
CA SER A 579 5.94 -13.88 11.20
C SER A 579 5.47 -14.02 12.66
N VAL A 580 4.21 -13.71 12.90
CA VAL A 580 3.60 -13.54 14.23
C VAL A 580 2.19 -14.11 14.26
N ALA A 581 1.74 -14.49 15.45
CA ALA A 581 0.35 -14.83 15.72
C ALA A 581 -0.10 -14.27 17.07
N HIS A 582 -1.40 -14.02 17.21
CA HIS A 582 -2.03 -13.54 18.44
C HIS A 582 -3.47 -14.07 18.55
N THR A 583 -3.88 -14.52 19.73
CA THR A 583 -5.24 -15.02 19.97
C THR A 583 -6.15 -13.91 20.51
N THR A 584 -7.44 -13.93 20.17
CA THR A 584 -8.43 -13.23 21.02
C THR A 584 -8.27 -13.71 22.47
N PRO A 585 -8.37 -12.83 23.49
CA PRO A 585 -8.20 -13.23 24.87
C PRO A 585 -9.28 -14.21 25.37
N ILE A 586 -8.92 -14.96 26.41
CA ILE A 586 -9.86 -15.61 27.32
C ILE A 586 -10.03 -14.70 28.53
N TYR A 587 -11.29 -14.49 28.95
CA TYR A 587 -11.63 -13.55 30.01
C TYR A 587 -11.93 -14.31 31.31
N LEU A 588 -11.25 -13.98 32.40
CA LEU A 588 -11.45 -14.56 33.72
C LEU A 588 -12.12 -13.53 34.63
N LYS A 589 -13.38 -13.78 35.01
CA LYS A 589 -14.20 -12.82 35.74
C LYS A 589 -14.52 -13.33 37.15
N ARG A 590 -14.35 -12.46 38.15
CA ARG A 590 -14.86 -12.69 39.51
C ARG A 590 -16.22 -12.00 39.71
N PRO A 591 -17.07 -12.52 40.62
CA PRO A 591 -18.28 -11.83 41.01
C PRO A 591 -17.98 -10.40 41.45
N SER A 592 -18.79 -9.44 40.99
CA SER A 592 -18.70 -8.02 41.35
C SER A 592 -17.41 -7.28 40.97
N LEU A 593 -16.49 -7.91 40.23
CA LEU A 593 -15.24 -7.30 39.77
C LEU A 593 -15.16 -7.31 38.24
N ARG A 594 -14.57 -6.27 37.68
CA ARG A 594 -14.15 -6.23 36.27
C ARG A 594 -12.76 -6.83 36.11
N PHE A 595 -12.49 -7.38 34.93
CA PHE A 595 -11.21 -7.99 34.57
C PHE A 595 -10.15 -6.98 34.08
N TRP A 596 -10.32 -5.70 34.41
CA TRP A 596 -9.41 -4.62 34.02
C TRP A 596 -8.07 -4.66 34.74
N LYS A 597 -7.06 -3.99 34.16
CA LYS A 597 -5.79 -3.70 34.81
C LYS A 597 -5.98 -2.54 35.77
N HIS A 598 -6.55 -2.88 36.93
CA HIS A 598 -7.06 -1.92 37.91
C HIS A 598 -6.05 -0.83 38.32
N GLU A 599 -4.75 -1.12 38.36
CA GLU A 599 -3.71 -0.15 38.71
C GLU A 599 -3.56 0.97 37.66
N GLU A 600 -3.88 0.70 36.39
CA GLU A 600 -3.72 1.63 35.27
C GLU A 600 -5.04 2.29 34.81
N VAL A 601 -6.19 1.87 35.36
CA VAL A 601 -7.51 2.36 34.93
C VAL A 601 -7.60 3.90 34.90
N PRO A 602 -7.15 4.66 35.92
CA PRO A 602 -7.21 6.12 35.86
C PRO A 602 -6.43 6.72 34.68
N GLU A 603 -5.22 6.24 34.43
CA GLU A 603 -4.36 6.73 33.34
C GLU A 603 -4.92 6.37 31.95
N LEU A 604 -5.47 5.15 31.82
CA LEU A 604 -6.13 4.70 30.58
C LEU A 604 -7.40 5.51 30.29
N ILE A 605 -8.19 5.82 31.32
CA ILE A 605 -9.35 6.71 31.20
C ILE A 605 -8.90 8.11 30.79
N GLU A 606 -7.88 8.68 31.44
CA GLU A 606 -7.34 10.01 31.10
C GLU A 606 -6.89 10.07 29.64
N ARG A 607 -6.16 9.05 29.16
CA ARG A 607 -5.76 8.97 27.74
C ARG A 607 -6.97 8.93 26.80
N SER A 608 -8.01 8.18 27.15
CA SER A 608 -9.24 8.11 26.33
C SER A 608 -9.99 9.44 26.31
N LEU A 609 -10.09 10.11 27.46
CA LEU A 609 -10.69 11.45 27.58
C LEU A 609 -9.90 12.51 26.79
N LYS A 610 -8.57 12.40 26.73
CA LYS A 610 -7.74 13.24 25.87
C LYS A 610 -8.06 13.04 24.39
N SER A 611 -8.17 11.78 23.94
CA SER A 611 -8.55 11.47 22.56
C SER A 611 -9.95 12.00 22.22
N LEU A 612 -10.90 11.92 23.16
CA LEU A 612 -12.22 12.54 23.02
C LEU A 612 -12.16 14.07 22.96
N GLN A 613 -11.28 14.71 23.72
CA GLN A 613 -11.06 16.16 23.63
C GLN A 613 -10.52 16.56 22.26
N GLU A 614 -9.54 15.83 21.73
CA GLU A 614 -9.00 16.09 20.39
C GLU A 614 -10.08 15.95 19.31
N LEU A 615 -11.00 14.99 19.46
CA LEU A 615 -12.15 14.83 18.56
C LEU A 615 -13.15 15.98 18.68
N GLU A 616 -13.42 16.46 19.90
CA GLU A 616 -14.27 17.64 20.13
C GLU A 616 -13.64 18.88 19.51
N ASP A 617 -12.34 19.10 19.72
CA ASP A 617 -11.60 20.21 19.13
C ASP A 617 -11.72 20.21 17.61
N VAL A 618 -11.67 19.03 16.97
CA VAL A 618 -11.90 18.89 15.52
C VAL A 618 -13.35 19.23 15.15
N ALA A 619 -14.33 18.86 15.96
CA ALA A 619 -15.75 19.16 15.70
C ALA A 619 -16.08 20.66 15.91
N THR A 620 -15.48 21.31 16.90
CA THR A 620 -15.81 22.69 17.30
C THR A 620 -14.94 23.76 16.66
N ASN A 621 -13.71 23.43 16.24
CA ASN A 621 -12.81 24.38 15.59
C ASN A 621 -12.94 24.42 14.06
N ILE A 622 -14.04 23.89 13.53
CA ILE A 622 -14.41 24.15 12.14
C ILE A 622 -14.98 25.55 12.11
N GLU A 623 -14.20 26.48 11.57
CA GLU A 623 -14.75 27.77 11.18
C GLU A 623 -15.87 27.54 10.16
N THR A 624 -17.11 27.70 10.62
CA THR A 624 -18.26 27.86 9.74
C THR A 624 -18.00 29.10 8.87
N PRO A 625 -18.16 29.03 7.54
CA PRO A 625 -17.86 30.14 6.61
C PRO A 625 -18.60 31.47 6.88
N SER A 626 -19.51 31.50 7.87
CA SER A 626 -20.30 32.64 8.29
C SER A 626 -19.68 33.50 9.41
N ASP A 627 -18.67 33.02 10.13
CA ASP A 627 -18.30 33.59 11.44
C ASP A 627 -16.98 34.39 11.48
N MET A 628 -16.42 34.77 10.32
CA MET A 628 -15.15 35.52 10.25
C MET A 628 -15.34 37.05 10.32
N PRO A 629 -14.71 37.77 11.30
CA PRO A 629 -14.75 39.23 11.37
C PRO A 629 -13.92 39.91 10.28
N ALA A 630 -14.39 41.04 9.77
CA ALA A 630 -13.71 41.85 8.77
C ALA A 630 -12.72 42.84 9.42
N GLU A 631 -11.42 42.55 9.46
CA GLU A 631 -10.38 43.59 9.53
C GLU A 631 -9.02 43.07 9.00
N SER A 632 -8.35 43.91 8.21
CA SER A 632 -7.44 43.54 7.12
C SER A 632 -5.95 43.56 7.49
N GLY A 633 -5.22 42.49 7.13
CA GLY A 633 -3.77 42.48 6.95
C GLY A 633 -3.40 42.38 5.46
N GLN A 634 -2.36 43.09 5.02
CA GLN A 634 -1.85 43.02 3.65
C GLN A 634 -0.75 41.94 3.50
N GLY A 635 -0.88 41.08 2.49
CA GLY A 635 0.26 40.59 1.69
C GLY A 635 0.61 39.10 1.75
N LEU A 636 0.48 38.39 0.60
CA LEU A 636 1.18 37.17 0.09
C LEU A 636 0.23 36.15 -0.60
N ILE A 637 0.48 35.85 -1.88
CA ILE A 637 0.30 34.51 -2.47
C ILE A 637 1.70 33.99 -2.81
N GLY A 638 2.06 32.81 -2.32
CA GLY A 638 3.39 32.21 -2.50
C GLY A 638 3.31 30.71 -2.79
N ALA A 639 4.38 30.18 -3.36
CA ALA A 639 4.58 28.76 -3.61
C ALA A 639 5.35 28.07 -2.46
N TRP A 640 5.13 26.76 -2.26
CA TRP A 640 5.38 26.07 -0.98
C TRP A 640 6.64 25.16 -1.02
N HIS A 641 7.55 25.28 -0.05
CA HIS A 641 8.73 24.41 0.14
C HIS A 641 8.74 23.75 1.54
N GLY A 642 9.21 22.50 1.64
CA GLY A 642 9.57 21.85 2.90
C GLY A 642 10.90 21.10 2.80
N ARG A 643 11.78 21.23 3.81
CA ARG A 643 12.91 20.31 4.05
C ARG A 643 12.57 19.36 5.19
N ALA A 644 13.05 18.12 5.07
CA ALA A 644 12.58 16.93 5.78
C ALA A 644 12.91 16.83 7.29
N ASP A 645 13.45 17.86 7.94
CA ASP A 645 14.01 17.73 9.29
C ASP A 645 13.48 18.73 10.34
N ARG A 646 12.44 19.54 10.06
CA ARG A 646 11.77 20.38 11.08
C ARG A 646 10.24 20.45 10.91
N VAL A 647 9.51 20.17 11.99
CA VAL A 647 8.05 20.07 12.17
C VAL A 647 7.30 21.42 12.04
N ARG A 648 7.72 22.33 11.15
CA ARG A 648 6.92 23.52 10.77
C ARG A 648 7.28 23.92 9.34
N ALA A 649 6.30 23.95 8.43
CA ALA A 649 6.45 24.70 7.19
C ALA A 649 6.65 26.17 7.57
N LYS A 650 7.89 26.67 7.47
CA LYS A 650 8.15 28.11 7.58
C LYS A 650 7.87 28.72 6.22
N GLY A 651 6.77 29.46 6.08
CA GLY A 651 6.58 30.35 4.95
C GLY A 651 7.61 31.48 5.00
N MET A 652 8.65 31.41 4.16
CA MET A 652 9.59 32.50 3.93
C MET A 652 10.22 32.38 2.53
N ASP A 653 9.85 33.28 1.61
CA ASP A 653 10.74 34.25 0.92
C ASP A 653 10.14 34.73 -0.43
N ARG A 654 10.31 36.03 -0.70
CA ARG A 654 9.92 36.74 -1.94
C ARG A 654 10.58 36.11 -3.18
N TYR A 655 9.81 35.92 -4.26
CA TYR A 655 10.38 35.67 -5.60
C TYR A 655 9.63 36.49 -6.64
N GLU A 656 10.36 37.42 -7.28
CA GLU A 656 9.86 38.33 -8.34
C GLU A 656 10.06 37.75 -9.76
N ASP A 657 10.31 36.44 -9.90
CA ASP A 657 10.78 35.84 -11.15
C ASP A 657 9.74 34.93 -11.81
N THR A 658 9.26 35.34 -12.98
CA THR A 658 8.18 34.71 -13.76
C THR A 658 8.60 33.47 -14.56
N GLU A 659 9.87 33.07 -14.54
CA GLU A 659 10.40 31.95 -15.36
C GLU A 659 10.92 30.73 -14.58
N SER A 660 10.75 30.66 -13.26
CA SER A 660 11.32 29.56 -12.47
C SER A 660 10.44 28.29 -12.48
N THR A 661 10.88 27.29 -13.24
CA THR A 661 10.42 25.89 -13.11
C THR A 661 11.03 25.26 -11.86
N TRP A 662 10.21 24.59 -11.07
CA TRP A 662 10.68 23.78 -9.94
C TRP A 662 11.59 22.66 -10.47
N VAL A 663 12.70 22.37 -9.79
CA VAL A 663 13.45 21.11 -9.95
C VAL A 663 13.81 20.62 -8.56
N SER A 664 12.95 19.80 -7.96
CA SER A 664 13.33 19.03 -6.77
C SER A 664 13.91 17.70 -7.23
N ASN A 665 15.23 17.56 -7.09
CA ASN A 665 15.88 16.25 -7.13
C ASN A 665 15.59 15.52 -5.80
N ARG A 666 14.58 14.64 -5.84
CA ARG A 666 14.17 13.58 -4.87
C ARG A 666 13.00 13.92 -3.92
N PRO A 667 11.81 13.31 -4.14
CA PRO A 667 10.78 13.21 -3.11
C PRO A 667 10.93 11.91 -2.31
N ASN A 668 11.05 12.03 -0.98
CA ASN A 668 10.62 10.95 -0.09
C ASN A 668 9.08 10.91 -0.10
N ARG A 669 8.55 9.69 -0.14
CA ARG A 669 7.14 9.31 -0.20
C ARG A 669 6.28 10.10 0.81
N GLY A 670 5.38 10.94 0.31
CA GLY A 670 4.36 11.64 1.11
C GLY A 670 3.32 12.34 0.24
N TYR A 671 2.05 12.26 0.65
CA TYR A 671 0.96 13.10 0.15
C TYR A 671 0.93 14.37 1.01
N TRP A 672 0.68 15.53 0.42
CA TRP A 672 0.45 16.77 1.16
C TRP A 672 -0.56 17.63 0.42
N SER A 673 -1.30 18.45 1.14
CA SER A 673 -2.19 19.46 0.58
C SER A 673 -1.79 20.86 1.04
N ALA A 674 -2.05 21.85 0.20
CA ALA A 674 -1.98 23.24 0.55
C ALA A 674 -3.34 23.89 0.34
N PHE A 675 -3.64 24.81 1.24
CA PHE A 675 -4.85 25.59 1.21
C PHE A 675 -4.52 27.06 1.42
N TRP A 676 -5.23 27.93 0.71
CA TRP A 676 -5.15 29.37 0.88
C TRP A 676 -6.55 29.97 0.88
N ARG A 677 -6.83 30.81 1.88
CA ARG A 677 -8.01 31.69 1.93
C ARG A 677 -7.53 33.12 2.02
N GLY A 678 -8.26 34.01 1.37
CA GLY A 678 -8.04 35.43 1.47
C GLY A 678 -9.10 36.20 0.69
N THR A 679 -8.79 37.46 0.45
CA THR A 679 -9.62 38.42 -0.25
C THR A 679 -8.91 38.91 -1.50
N LEU A 680 -9.56 38.78 -2.64
CA LEU A 680 -9.21 39.41 -3.91
C LEU A 680 -9.90 40.78 -3.99
N THR A 681 -9.14 41.87 -3.91
CA THR A 681 -9.61 43.24 -4.05
C THR A 681 -9.19 43.79 -5.40
N ILE A 682 -10.17 44.17 -6.23
CA ILE A 682 -9.90 44.87 -7.49
C ILE A 682 -9.78 46.36 -7.19
N PRO A 683 -8.61 47.01 -7.34
CA PRO A 683 -8.48 48.42 -7.02
C PRO A 683 -9.33 49.29 -7.95
N GLU A 684 -9.87 50.38 -7.42
CA GLU A 684 -10.79 51.27 -8.15
C GLU A 684 -10.18 51.83 -9.46
N ASN A 685 -8.86 52.03 -9.46
CA ASN A 685 -8.10 52.54 -10.61
C ASN A 685 -7.64 51.45 -11.60
N HIS A 686 -8.02 50.19 -11.40
CA HIS A 686 -7.60 49.06 -12.26
C HIS A 686 -8.80 48.41 -12.96
N LEU A 687 -8.57 47.85 -14.13
CA LEU A 687 -9.58 47.06 -14.85
C LEU A 687 -9.69 45.65 -14.23
N PRO A 688 -10.89 45.13 -13.95
CA PRO A 688 -11.08 43.78 -13.45
C PRO A 688 -10.72 42.74 -14.53
N PRO A 689 -10.35 41.50 -14.13
CA PRO A 689 -10.23 40.40 -15.08
C PRO A 689 -11.58 39.97 -15.62
N ASP A 690 -11.59 39.49 -16.85
CA ASP A 690 -12.74 38.79 -17.43
C ASP A 690 -12.56 37.27 -17.39
N THR A 691 -11.33 36.76 -17.21
CA THR A 691 -11.01 35.33 -17.11
C THR A 691 -9.89 35.10 -16.10
N ILE A 692 -10.04 34.07 -15.28
CA ILE A 692 -9.00 33.55 -14.38
C ILE A 692 -8.59 32.16 -14.84
N TYR A 693 -7.28 31.91 -14.87
CA TYR A 693 -6.67 30.65 -15.28
C TYR A 693 -5.92 30.04 -14.09
N LEU A 694 -6.17 28.75 -13.86
CA LEU A 694 -5.53 27.89 -12.89
C LEU A 694 -4.64 26.88 -13.63
N SER A 695 -3.34 26.84 -13.32
CA SER A 695 -2.41 25.84 -13.85
C SER A 695 -1.72 25.13 -12.70
N ALA A 696 -1.72 23.80 -12.68
CA ALA A 696 -1.14 23.04 -11.59
C ALA A 696 -0.46 21.76 -12.06
N SER A 697 0.51 21.26 -11.29
CA SER A 697 1.16 19.95 -11.51
C SER A 697 0.35 18.77 -11.01
N SER A 698 -0.77 19.01 -10.33
CA SER A 698 -1.60 18.00 -9.67
C SER A 698 -3.02 18.57 -9.47
N GLU A 699 -3.83 17.88 -8.67
CA GLU A 699 -5.19 18.32 -8.33
C GLU A 699 -5.17 19.71 -7.67
N ALA A 700 -6.04 20.59 -8.13
CA ALA A 700 -6.14 21.95 -7.62
C ALA A 700 -7.51 22.55 -7.91
N SER A 701 -7.92 23.53 -7.11
CA SER A 701 -9.13 24.31 -7.40
C SER A 701 -9.00 25.75 -6.94
N VAL A 702 -9.79 26.62 -7.57
CA VAL A 702 -9.95 28.02 -7.16
C VAL A 702 -11.43 28.40 -7.15
N ALA A 703 -11.88 29.03 -6.08
CA ALA A 703 -13.25 29.52 -5.92
C ALA A 703 -13.25 31.00 -5.50
N ILE A 704 -14.25 31.75 -5.96
CA ILE A 704 -14.46 33.17 -5.64
C ILE A 704 -15.90 33.36 -5.16
N ASP A 705 -16.08 33.97 -4.00
CA ASP A 705 -17.36 34.14 -3.29
C ASP A 705 -18.19 32.83 -3.14
N GLY A 706 -17.51 31.69 -3.17
CA GLY A 706 -18.11 30.35 -3.08
C GLY A 706 -18.40 29.69 -4.42
N ASP A 707 -18.28 30.42 -5.53
CA ASP A 707 -18.42 29.87 -6.88
C ASP A 707 -17.10 29.25 -7.34
N LEU A 708 -17.13 27.98 -7.71
CA LEU A 708 -15.96 27.27 -8.25
C LEU A 708 -15.63 27.83 -9.65
N ILE A 709 -14.45 28.43 -9.77
CA ILE A 709 -14.00 29.07 -11.00
C ILE A 709 -13.24 28.06 -11.88
N ALA A 710 -12.32 27.28 -11.31
CA ALA A 710 -11.58 26.28 -12.06
C ALA A 710 -11.19 25.10 -11.15
N ARG A 711 -11.14 23.88 -11.72
CA ARG A 711 -10.73 22.67 -11.02
C ARG A 711 -9.92 21.76 -11.95
N LEU A 712 -8.84 21.24 -11.38
CA LEU A 712 -7.96 20.26 -11.98
C LEU A 712 -7.99 18.99 -11.14
N ASP A 713 -8.20 17.85 -11.80
CA ASP A 713 -8.10 16.52 -11.16
C ASP A 713 -6.75 15.84 -11.46
N LYS A 714 -5.85 16.53 -12.17
CA LYS A 714 -4.49 16.11 -12.48
C LYS A 714 -3.70 17.30 -13.02
N ARG A 715 -2.41 17.10 -13.29
CA ARG A 715 -1.58 18.09 -13.98
C ARG A 715 -2.28 18.64 -15.22
N GLY A 716 -2.38 19.96 -15.29
CA GLY A 716 -3.05 20.61 -16.40
C GLY A 716 -3.30 22.08 -16.13
N GLU A 717 -4.24 22.61 -16.91
CA GLU A 717 -4.70 23.98 -16.82
C GLU A 717 -6.20 24.02 -17.07
N ASP A 718 -6.90 24.85 -16.31
CA ASP A 718 -8.33 25.10 -16.40
C ASP A 718 -8.60 26.59 -16.19
N SER A 719 -9.73 27.09 -16.66
CA SER A 719 -10.05 28.52 -16.60
C SER A 719 -11.54 28.76 -16.72
N ALA A 720 -12.02 29.82 -16.09
CA ALA A 720 -13.37 30.31 -16.33
C ALA A 720 -13.44 31.84 -16.39
N SER A 721 -14.46 32.31 -17.10
CA SER A 721 -14.81 33.72 -17.11
C SER A 721 -15.38 34.14 -15.77
N VAL A 722 -15.00 35.33 -15.31
CA VAL A 722 -15.44 35.91 -14.04
C VAL A 722 -16.03 37.28 -14.26
N ALA A 723 -17.04 37.65 -13.46
CA ALA A 723 -17.64 38.98 -13.48
C ALA A 723 -17.28 39.71 -12.19
N LEU A 724 -16.16 40.46 -12.23
CA LEU A 724 -15.68 41.23 -11.08
C LEU A 724 -15.80 42.74 -11.36
N ASP A 725 -16.26 43.48 -10.37
CA ASP A 725 -16.35 44.94 -10.31
C ASP A 725 -15.09 45.60 -9.74
N ARG A 726 -14.80 46.82 -10.22
CA ARG A 726 -13.74 47.70 -9.66
C ARG A 726 -14.11 48.18 -8.27
N GLY A 727 -13.10 48.38 -7.42
CA GLY A 727 -13.28 48.88 -6.06
C GLY A 727 -13.94 47.89 -5.11
N ARG A 728 -14.11 46.63 -5.53
CA ARG A 728 -14.79 45.59 -4.77
C ARG A 728 -13.81 44.49 -4.34
N SER A 729 -14.10 43.93 -3.17
CA SER A 729 -13.39 42.81 -2.57
C SER A 729 -14.25 41.54 -2.67
N TYR A 730 -13.61 40.42 -2.98
CA TYR A 730 -14.21 39.10 -3.14
C TYR A 730 -13.49 38.12 -2.24
N ARG A 731 -14.22 37.20 -1.62
CA ARG A 731 -13.61 36.09 -0.89
C ARG A 731 -13.04 35.11 -1.90
N MET A 732 -11.85 34.61 -1.67
CA MET A 732 -11.19 33.69 -2.59
C MET A 732 -10.55 32.54 -1.82
N ALA A 733 -10.72 31.32 -2.35
CA ALA A 733 -10.15 30.10 -1.79
C ALA A 733 -9.40 29.32 -2.88
N MET A 734 -8.28 28.71 -2.52
CA MET A 734 -7.48 27.87 -3.39
C MET A 734 -7.05 26.59 -2.68
N GLU A 735 -7.12 25.47 -3.40
CA GLU A 735 -6.66 24.15 -2.93
C GLU A 735 -5.64 23.58 -3.91
N TYR A 736 -4.67 22.84 -3.37
CA TYR A 736 -3.72 22.05 -4.14
C TYR A 736 -3.43 20.74 -3.39
N GLN A 737 -3.54 19.60 -4.09
CA GLN A 737 -3.18 18.30 -3.54
C GLN A 737 -2.00 17.71 -4.30
N HIS A 738 -0.90 17.42 -3.60
CA HIS A 738 0.25 16.77 -4.19
C HIS A 738 0.12 15.25 -4.24
N ARG A 739 0.07 14.68 -5.45
CA ARG A 739 0.13 13.23 -5.68
C ARG A 739 1.41 12.84 -6.42
N GLN A 740 2.48 12.56 -5.67
CA GLN A 740 3.70 11.88 -6.16
C GLN A 740 4.32 12.44 -7.45
N ALA A 741 4.10 13.71 -7.79
CA ALA A 741 4.68 14.34 -8.96
C ALA A 741 6.15 14.69 -8.67
N PRO A 742 7.07 14.53 -9.63
CA PRO A 742 8.47 14.95 -9.43
C PRO A 742 8.61 16.47 -9.26
N LEU A 743 7.59 17.24 -9.67
CA LEU A 743 7.53 18.70 -9.64
C LEU A 743 6.17 19.17 -9.11
N SER A 744 6.18 20.16 -8.19
CA SER A 744 4.98 20.75 -7.58
C SER A 744 4.85 22.21 -7.97
N TYR A 745 3.74 22.60 -8.61
CA TYR A 745 3.40 23.99 -8.91
C TYR A 745 1.87 24.21 -8.89
N LEU A 746 1.48 25.43 -8.51
CA LEU A 746 0.12 25.97 -8.54
C LEU A 746 0.24 27.44 -8.98
N HIS A 747 -0.25 27.76 -10.17
CA HIS A 747 -0.14 29.08 -10.79
C HIS A 747 -1.53 29.62 -11.06
N LEU A 748 -1.74 30.88 -10.68
CA LEU A 748 -2.94 31.63 -11.00
C LEU A 748 -2.58 32.85 -11.85
N SER A 749 -3.39 33.08 -12.86
CA SER A 749 -3.17 34.15 -13.84
C SER A 749 -4.51 34.63 -14.36
N MET A 750 -4.52 35.77 -15.05
CA MET A 750 -5.73 36.36 -15.58
C MET A 750 -5.49 36.95 -16.97
N SER A 751 -6.60 37.26 -17.65
CA SER A 751 -6.61 38.09 -18.84
C SER A 751 -7.70 39.15 -18.73
N ARG A 752 -7.69 40.11 -19.66
CA ARG A 752 -8.75 41.11 -19.84
C ARG A 752 -9.07 41.25 -21.31
N GLU A 753 -10.34 41.18 -21.68
CA GLU A 753 -10.89 41.42 -23.01
C GLU A 753 -10.11 40.72 -24.14
N GLY A 754 -9.73 39.45 -23.93
CA GLY A 754 -8.93 38.68 -24.89
C GLY A 754 -7.47 39.14 -25.07
N GLY A 755 -6.99 40.00 -24.18
CA GLY A 755 -5.61 40.44 -24.08
C GLY A 755 -4.65 39.34 -23.60
N ALA A 756 -3.36 39.68 -23.55
CA ALA A 756 -2.32 38.75 -23.11
C ALA A 756 -2.58 38.28 -21.67
N ARG A 757 -2.24 37.01 -21.42
CA ARG A 757 -2.30 36.42 -20.08
C ARG A 757 -1.19 37.02 -19.21
N GLU A 758 -1.57 37.43 -18.01
CA GLU A 758 -0.66 38.02 -17.03
C GLU A 758 -0.87 37.40 -15.64
N PRO A 759 0.14 37.44 -14.76
CA PRO A 759 -0.01 37.02 -13.37
C PRO A 759 -1.07 37.84 -12.65
N LEU A 760 -1.78 37.24 -11.69
CA LEU A 760 -2.67 37.99 -10.81
C LEU A 760 -1.83 38.89 -9.86
N PRO A 761 -2.02 40.22 -9.83
CA PRO A 761 -1.24 41.13 -9.00
C PRO A 761 -1.38 40.77 -7.53
N ILE A 762 -0.24 40.60 -6.88
CA ILE A 762 -0.18 40.16 -5.49
C ILE A 762 -0.75 41.19 -4.53
N ASP A 763 -0.70 42.47 -4.89
CA ASP A 763 -1.27 43.59 -4.14
C ASP A 763 -2.80 43.64 -4.18
N TRP A 764 -3.43 42.87 -5.07
CA TRP A 764 -4.88 42.66 -5.07
C TRP A 764 -5.29 41.62 -4.04
N LEU A 765 -4.35 40.90 -3.43
CA LEU A 765 -4.63 39.77 -2.58
C LEU A 765 -4.25 40.10 -1.14
N SER A 766 -5.20 39.88 -0.23
CA SER A 766 -5.05 40.15 1.20
C SER A 766 -5.58 38.96 1.99
N PHE A 767 -5.10 38.78 3.22
CA PHE A 767 -5.59 37.74 4.13
C PHE A 767 -5.28 38.21 5.57
N ALA A 768 -6.05 37.75 6.55
CA ALA A 768 -5.88 38.03 7.97
C ALA A 768 -4.77 37.16 8.60
N GLU A 769 -4.17 37.58 9.72
CA GLU A 769 -3.14 36.76 10.40
C GLU A 769 -3.68 35.38 10.85
N ASP A 770 -5.00 35.29 11.02
CA ASP A 770 -5.76 34.07 11.33
C ASP A 770 -6.28 33.32 10.08
N ASP A 771 -6.14 33.89 8.88
CA ASP A 771 -6.42 33.16 7.63
C ASP A 771 -5.36 32.06 7.46
N PHE A 772 -5.80 30.81 7.57
CA PHE A 772 -4.95 29.62 7.63
C PHE A 772 -3.84 29.61 6.55
N ARG A 773 -2.60 29.75 7.00
CA ARG A 773 -1.39 29.40 6.23
C ARG A 773 -0.82 28.08 6.72
N HIS A 774 -1.42 26.98 6.31
CA HIS A 774 -0.88 25.66 6.60
C HIS A 774 -0.74 24.84 5.32
N ALA A 775 0.50 24.39 5.05
CA ALA A 775 0.69 23.10 4.43
C ALA A 775 0.35 22.08 5.52
N TYR A 776 -0.87 21.57 5.48
CA TYR A 776 -1.31 20.55 6.41
C TYR A 776 -0.65 19.24 6.00
N LEU A 777 0.12 18.67 6.93
CA LEU A 777 0.54 17.27 6.82
C LEU A 777 -0.56 16.31 7.32
N ASP A 778 -1.65 16.83 7.88
CA ASP A 778 -2.78 16.03 8.37
C ASP A 778 -4.11 16.65 7.93
N SER A 779 -4.86 15.89 7.14
CA SER A 779 -6.05 16.30 6.40
C SER A 779 -7.29 16.43 7.28
N ILE A 780 -7.86 17.64 7.39
CA ILE A 780 -9.31 17.80 7.62
C ILE A 780 -10.00 17.74 6.26
N GLY A 781 -9.99 16.53 5.67
CA GLY A 781 -10.86 16.10 4.57
C GLY A 781 -11.08 16.96 3.32
N SER A 782 -11.93 16.49 2.40
CA SER A 782 -12.44 17.31 1.29
C SER A 782 -13.45 18.37 1.78
N PHE A 783 -13.79 19.36 0.94
CA PHE A 783 -14.80 20.39 1.27
C PHE A 783 -16.13 19.78 1.73
N GLU A 784 -16.56 18.69 1.11
CA GLU A 784 -17.77 17.97 1.51
C GLU A 784 -17.63 17.33 2.88
N GLU A 785 -16.44 16.83 3.26
CA GLU A 785 -16.20 16.28 4.60
C GLU A 785 -16.24 17.36 5.67
N GLN A 786 -15.70 18.55 5.39
CA GLN A 786 -15.76 19.70 6.30
C GLN A 786 -17.20 20.22 6.48
N ARG A 787 -17.94 20.35 5.38
CA ARG A 787 -19.35 20.73 5.40
C ARG A 787 -20.19 19.73 6.20
N THR A 788 -19.95 18.46 5.96
CA THR A 788 -20.63 17.35 6.63
C THR A 788 -20.33 17.35 8.13
N LEU A 789 -19.06 17.52 8.51
CA LEU A 789 -18.66 17.63 9.91
C LEU A 789 -19.28 18.86 10.57
N GLY A 790 -19.24 20.03 9.92
CA GLY A 790 -19.88 21.24 10.45
C GLY A 790 -21.39 21.07 10.68
N GLY A 791 -22.08 20.33 9.80
CA GLY A 791 -23.49 19.98 9.99
C GLY A 791 -23.76 18.97 11.09
N GLN A 792 -22.80 18.06 11.37
CA GLN A 792 -22.92 16.99 12.37
C GLN A 792 -22.25 17.32 13.70
N ALA A 793 -21.49 18.41 13.79
CA ALA A 793 -20.68 18.75 14.96
C ALA A 793 -21.48 18.75 16.26
N PRO A 794 -22.68 19.37 16.37
CA PRO A 794 -23.46 19.31 17.60
C PRO A 794 -23.81 17.88 18.02
N GLN A 795 -24.17 17.04 17.06
CA GLN A 795 -24.54 15.64 17.32
C GLN A 795 -23.31 14.83 17.73
N LEU A 796 -22.16 15.08 17.11
CA LEU A 796 -20.90 14.44 17.47
C LEU A 796 -20.48 14.82 18.89
N VAL A 797 -20.59 16.10 19.26
CA VAL A 797 -20.33 16.58 20.64
C VAL A 797 -21.24 15.88 21.65
N ASP A 798 -22.53 15.71 21.35
CA ASP A 798 -23.43 14.93 22.22
C ASP A 798 -22.93 13.49 22.46
N ARG A 799 -22.37 12.84 21.43
CA ARG A 799 -21.82 11.47 21.55
C ARG A 799 -20.51 11.45 22.34
N ILE A 800 -19.70 12.51 22.23
CA ILE A 800 -18.48 12.68 23.00
C ILE A 800 -18.83 12.81 24.48
N ASP A 801 -19.82 13.63 24.82
CA ASP A 801 -20.27 13.82 26.21
C ASP A 801 -20.88 12.56 26.80
N GLU A 802 -21.63 11.78 26.02
CA GLU A 802 -22.08 10.44 26.42
C GLU A 802 -20.91 9.52 26.76
N ALA A 803 -19.87 9.50 25.91
CA ALA A 803 -18.68 8.68 26.18
C ALA A 803 -17.93 9.15 27.43
N ARG A 804 -17.80 10.46 27.65
CA ARG A 804 -17.24 11.03 28.89
C ARG A 804 -18.01 10.60 30.12
N GLN A 805 -19.34 10.58 30.05
CA GLN A 805 -20.18 10.08 31.14
C GLN A 805 -19.90 8.61 31.43
N ILE A 806 -19.80 7.76 30.41
CA ILE A 806 -19.45 6.33 30.57
C ILE A 806 -18.09 6.18 31.24
N TYR A 807 -17.08 6.96 30.84
CA TYR A 807 -15.77 6.95 31.50
C TYR A 807 -15.84 7.40 32.96
N GLY A 808 -16.65 8.42 33.27
CA GLY A 808 -16.93 8.83 34.66
C GLY A 808 -17.55 7.70 35.49
N ASP A 809 -18.53 6.98 34.93
CA ASP A 809 -19.15 5.82 35.57
C ASP A 809 -18.16 4.66 35.76
N LEU A 810 -17.27 4.41 34.78
CA LEU A 810 -16.20 3.42 34.90
C LEU A 810 -15.22 3.79 36.02
N LEU A 811 -14.84 5.06 36.14
CA LEU A 811 -13.97 5.52 37.22
C LEU A 811 -14.64 5.39 38.59
N GLY A 812 -15.95 5.66 38.68
CA GLY A 812 -16.73 5.42 39.91
C GLY A 812 -16.81 3.93 40.28
N LYS A 813 -17.00 3.05 39.30
CA LYS A 813 -16.96 1.59 39.51
C LYS A 813 -15.58 1.13 39.96
N TRP A 814 -14.51 1.66 39.37
CA TRP A 814 -13.13 1.38 39.75
C TRP A 814 -12.86 1.76 41.20
N ASP A 815 -13.30 2.94 41.63
CA ASP A 815 -13.13 3.37 43.01
C ASP A 815 -13.90 2.47 44.01
N ALA A 816 -15.10 2.03 43.64
CA ALA A 816 -15.87 1.08 44.45
C ALA A 816 -15.20 -0.30 44.57
N GLU A 817 -14.61 -0.80 43.47
CA GLU A 817 -13.92 -2.10 43.43
C GLU A 817 -12.63 -2.14 44.26
N LYS A 818 -11.99 -1.00 44.55
CA LYS A 818 -10.78 -0.93 45.42
C LYS A 818 -10.95 -1.58 46.79
N SER A 819 -12.15 -1.47 47.35
CA SER A 819 -12.46 -2.02 48.67
C SER A 819 -12.85 -3.51 48.64
N LEU A 820 -13.16 -4.02 47.44
CA LEU A 820 -13.58 -5.41 47.20
C LEU A 820 -12.42 -6.31 46.76
N ARG A 821 -11.39 -5.74 46.12
CA ARG A 821 -10.12 -6.40 45.82
C ARG A 821 -9.29 -6.59 47.08
#